data_AF-A0A3N2FBW1-F1
#
_entry.id   AF-A0A3N2FBW1-F1
#
_cell.length_a   1.000
_cell.length_b   1.000
_cell.length_c   1.000
_cell.angle_alpha   90.00
_cell.angle_beta   90.00
_cell.angle_gamma   90.00
#
_symmetry.space_group_name_H-M   'P 1'
#
loop_
_entity.id
_entity.type
_entity.pdbx_description
1 polymer ?
#
loop_
_entity_poly.entity_id
_entity_poly.type
_entity_poly.pdbx_seq_one_letter_code
_entity_poly.pdbx_strand_id
1 'polypeptide(L)'
;MTALMSSSPLRRRIAGIVVAALATAPVVALTAPGASADPSAPAITSSVDFDYLADVFPALASQRGEHVFETITIERLKYLLRFKAGKYAVLIGDPKDASTQAEIGSINAAATSIGVKKIYVFNPRIDGNSLNVFDWNELATQLTGAGLTYWQNEGPEATTGGQLINLINGNSPAPEFVRTDGKVTSPYLVVLDKDAKDGSGNDDRVVSSLSATKTAADLDTPAERAAYEATVTQVLLDGGTVTTPDLSVNTQFEFYKDEVNRRHTATYTDATKYGGTILADSDDAQGWRVQQLSYPETLDLLSNPRYANSDVPLLFGGTWCHNTRAVISHINADAQANGVKTVYNLDFSLFSTSNGGTNYDHIRTSGVPGLAPDGKLLAPGHLYGDLVNTYLPNAVAEYAKAGEPGANPNQYYPGGDTTKAIQTARRLQVPALVTYNQNHKDALGNAAPVVDQAIRTNDNGTYTEYMTEYWYVAGHDLPNTPDTTLNGTLAAGSDRLTNARDFATEALDAYADVLGSLGSTHYTSSTAVSVDGASSTDLVPGTTPTLSVTVTAAGYAPFVTFNANSANAVRNAGVGSPAGSVVVLDQDGHQVGTPVALKRTGTPVSITLPAITSDQIGDVWKVKYLGRGYSISSSTTDLKVGKQSSVALTGAGSTSVGTAVAYTATVTEGATGTVSLVGLPGSAITAPIVDGTAALTVPATVPAGTYTVTAAYAGDGVYASSVSAPVTLTVNKLASKVTLSAATSSTYGTAVKATVKVTDAAGAPLTGAVTLSGAGAALTATLTSGQAVVTLPASLAVKSYALKATYAGTSTYTSSTSASLTLTVKKLATKATISSVKTSTYGKAVKVTVKVADANGKAITGKVTLTGAGSARTATLTSAGQAVVTLPASLAVKSYALKATYAGNANVAGSSATAALKVTKGKVSKVATKVTKAPTTKKGGKATVSVTAPKGLATATGTVKVTLASGSLKATETFTLKSGKATFTLPKLPKGTWKVSVKYVGSTTYAAATGATVKIVVKK
;
A
#
# COMPACT_ATOMS: atom_id res chain seq x y z
N MET A 1 -2.82 -47.98 15.45
CA MET A 1 -2.45 -48.32 16.83
C MET A 1 -3.01 -47.20 17.71
N THR A 2 -4.12 -47.38 18.45
CA THR A 2 -4.27 -48.07 19.77
C THR A 2 -3.44 -47.42 20.88
N ALA A 3 -3.95 -47.04 22.07
CA ALA A 3 -5.31 -46.95 22.65
C ALA A 3 -5.25 -45.94 23.86
N LEU A 4 -6.25 -45.58 24.68
CA LEU A 4 -7.65 -45.97 24.94
C LEU A 4 -8.59 -44.73 24.79
N MET A 5 -9.93 -44.68 24.94
CA MET A 5 -11.01 -45.47 25.60
C MET A 5 -11.35 -45.16 27.08
N SER A 6 -12.46 -44.43 27.32
CA SER A 6 -13.34 -44.49 28.51
C SER A 6 -14.74 -43.94 28.17
N SER A 7 -15.77 -44.15 29.00
CA SER A 7 -17.18 -44.24 28.51
C SER A 7 -18.29 -43.76 29.48
N SER A 8 -19.24 -42.95 28.96
CA SER A 8 -20.74 -43.06 28.98
C SER A 8 -21.52 -43.77 30.13
N PRO A 9 -22.88 -43.67 30.23
CA PRO A 9 -23.84 -42.55 30.02
C PRO A 9 -25.08 -42.53 30.98
N LEU A 10 -25.91 -41.46 30.96
CA LEU A 10 -27.36 -41.48 31.28
C LEU A 10 -28.08 -40.43 30.39
N ARG A 11 -29.15 -40.70 29.62
CA ARG A 11 -30.55 -41.15 29.91
C ARG A 11 -31.44 -40.01 30.48
N ARG A 12 -32.67 -39.74 29.99
CA ARG A 12 -33.47 -40.27 28.84
C ARG A 12 -34.81 -39.50 28.67
N ARG A 13 -35.42 -39.54 27.46
CA ARG A 13 -36.89 -39.42 27.16
C ARG A 13 -37.53 -38.00 27.29
N ILE A 14 -38.65 -37.65 26.62
CA ILE A 14 -39.50 -38.34 25.60
C ILE A 14 -40.12 -37.32 24.61
N ALA A 15 -40.63 -37.77 23.47
CA ALA A 15 -41.30 -36.92 22.45
C ALA A 15 -42.83 -36.95 22.56
N GLY A 16 -43.51 -35.93 22.01
CA GLY A 16 -44.96 -35.89 21.83
C GLY A 16 -45.34 -35.20 20.52
N ILE A 17 -46.03 -35.91 19.63
CA ILE A 17 -46.57 -35.40 18.36
C ILE A 17 -48.09 -35.56 18.40
N VAL A 18 -48.81 -34.52 17.98
CA VAL A 18 -50.24 -34.58 17.59
C VAL A 18 -50.39 -33.86 16.25
N VAL A 19 -51.27 -34.36 15.38
CA VAL A 19 -51.45 -33.94 13.98
C VAL A 19 -52.95 -33.91 13.64
N ALA A 20 -53.32 -33.10 12.63
CA ALA A 20 -54.62 -32.98 11.96
C ALA A 20 -55.69 -32.11 12.67
N ALA A 21 -56.60 -31.39 11.98
CA ALA A 21 -56.78 -31.28 10.52
C ALA A 21 -57.40 -29.94 10.03
N LEU A 22 -57.20 -29.73 8.72
CA LEU A 22 -57.71 -28.72 7.76
C LEU A 22 -59.15 -28.16 7.92
N ALA A 23 -59.31 -26.86 7.60
CA ALA A 23 -60.19 -26.31 6.54
C ALA A 23 -60.07 -24.75 6.49
N THR A 24 -60.19 -24.00 5.38
CA THR A 24 -60.06 -24.23 3.92
C THR A 24 -59.73 -22.88 3.24
N ALA A 25 -59.03 -22.87 2.10
CA ALA A 25 -58.72 -21.69 1.27
C ALA A 25 -59.91 -21.33 0.32
N PRO A 26 -59.87 -20.31 -0.60
CA PRO A 26 -58.73 -19.44 -0.98
C PRO A 26 -59.04 -17.94 -1.26
N VAL A 27 -57.98 -17.12 -1.32
CA VAL A 27 -57.87 -15.94 -2.22
C VAL A 27 -56.47 -15.96 -2.86
N VAL A 28 -56.34 -15.50 -4.11
CA VAL A 28 -55.09 -15.56 -4.89
C VAL A 28 -54.09 -14.49 -4.46
N ALA A 29 -52.88 -14.90 -4.10
CA ALA A 29 -51.75 -14.00 -3.90
C ALA A 29 -51.02 -13.74 -5.23
N LEU A 30 -50.87 -12.47 -5.60
CA LEU A 30 -49.93 -12.03 -6.64
C LEU A 30 -48.52 -11.98 -6.06
N THR A 31 -47.56 -12.63 -6.71
CA THR A 31 -46.17 -12.69 -6.25
C THR A 31 -45.44 -11.38 -6.55
N ALA A 32 -45.11 -10.60 -5.53
CA ALA A 32 -44.05 -9.60 -5.63
C ALA A 32 -42.68 -10.30 -5.78
N PRO A 33 -41.73 -9.73 -6.54
CA PRO A 33 -40.37 -10.27 -6.62
C PRO A 33 -39.69 -10.21 -5.26
N GLY A 34 -38.88 -11.22 -4.94
CA GLY A 34 -38.30 -11.37 -3.61
C GLY A 34 -37.40 -10.20 -3.22
N ALA A 35 -37.65 -9.64 -2.03
CA ALA A 35 -36.69 -8.76 -1.37
C ALA A 35 -35.36 -9.50 -1.20
N SER A 36 -34.24 -8.81 -1.47
CA SER A 36 -32.95 -9.23 -0.94
C SER A 36 -33.07 -9.31 0.59
N ALA A 37 -32.30 -10.20 1.21
CA ALA A 37 -32.07 -10.07 2.65
C ALA A 37 -31.46 -8.69 2.90
N ASP A 38 -32.17 -7.86 3.66
CA ASP A 38 -31.69 -6.57 4.13
C ASP A 38 -30.45 -6.80 5.00
N PRO A 39 -29.38 -5.97 4.93
CA PRO A 39 -28.34 -6.00 5.95
C PRO A 39 -29.01 -5.73 7.30
N SER A 40 -29.07 -6.76 8.15
CA SER A 40 -29.80 -6.70 9.42
C SER A 40 -29.33 -5.50 10.25
N ALA A 41 -30.23 -4.55 10.51
CA ALA A 41 -29.94 -3.37 11.29
C ALA A 41 -29.24 -3.74 12.61
N PRO A 42 -28.23 -2.98 13.05
CA PRO A 42 -27.46 -3.31 14.25
C PRO A 42 -28.39 -3.43 15.45
N ALA A 43 -28.14 -4.45 16.28
CA ALA A 43 -28.88 -4.61 17.52
C ALA A 43 -28.65 -3.37 18.41
N ILE A 44 -29.72 -2.84 18.99
CA ILE A 44 -29.63 -1.64 19.84
C ILE A 44 -28.92 -2.03 21.14
N THR A 45 -27.68 -1.55 21.33
CA THR A 45 -26.80 -1.92 22.45
C THR A 45 -26.81 -0.89 23.57
N SER A 46 -26.85 0.40 23.25
CA SER A 46 -26.89 1.50 24.21
C SER A 46 -28.31 2.05 24.34
N SER A 47 -29.03 1.53 25.34
CA SER A 47 -30.40 1.92 25.65
C SER A 47 -30.55 2.41 27.08
N VAL A 48 -30.67 3.73 27.25
CA VAL A 48 -31.31 4.29 28.44
C VAL A 48 -32.82 4.08 28.28
N ASP A 49 -33.49 3.59 29.32
CA ASP A 49 -34.95 3.49 29.38
C ASP A 49 -35.53 4.66 30.18
N PHE A 50 -35.17 5.86 29.71
CA PHE A 50 -35.55 7.13 30.32
C PHE A 50 -37.04 7.40 30.16
N ASP A 51 -37.73 7.58 31.28
CA ASP A 51 -39.14 7.92 31.34
C ASP A 51 -39.38 8.82 32.56
N TYR A 52 -39.12 10.11 32.35
CA TYR A 52 -39.26 11.16 33.35
C TYR A 52 -40.63 11.15 34.04
N LEU A 53 -41.71 10.90 33.28
CA LEU A 53 -43.06 10.97 33.81
C LEU A 53 -43.33 9.78 34.73
N ALA A 54 -42.83 8.58 34.39
CA ALA A 54 -42.81 7.43 35.29
C ALA A 54 -41.74 7.50 36.41
N ASP A 55 -40.85 8.50 36.42
CA ASP A 55 -39.97 8.82 37.57
C ASP A 55 -40.64 9.80 38.55
N VAL A 56 -41.28 10.87 38.05
CA VAL A 56 -41.83 11.96 38.90
C VAL A 56 -43.30 11.81 39.28
N PHE A 57 -44.07 10.96 38.61
CA PHE A 57 -45.46 10.63 38.97
C PHE A 57 -45.56 9.18 39.44
N PRO A 58 -45.70 8.91 40.75
CA PRO A 58 -45.80 7.54 41.28
C PRO A 58 -46.97 6.73 40.71
N ALA A 59 -48.05 7.39 40.28
CA ALA A 59 -49.19 6.76 39.60
C ALA A 59 -48.82 6.13 38.24
N LEU A 60 -47.76 6.61 37.60
CA LEU A 60 -47.27 6.16 36.30
C LEU A 60 -46.10 5.16 36.41
N ALA A 61 -45.49 5.01 37.59
CA ALA A 61 -44.26 4.23 37.77
C ALA A 61 -44.39 2.73 37.43
N SER A 62 -45.60 2.17 37.47
CA SER A 62 -45.91 0.79 37.03
C SER A 62 -46.24 0.66 35.55
N GLN A 63 -46.32 1.78 34.81
CA GLN A 63 -46.72 1.89 33.40
C GLN A 63 -45.61 2.57 32.56
N ARG A 64 -44.35 2.45 33.01
CA ARG A 64 -43.16 2.97 32.33
C ARG A 64 -43.10 2.51 30.86
N GLY A 65 -43.00 3.46 29.94
CA GLY A 65 -43.02 3.19 28.50
C GLY A 65 -44.36 2.71 27.92
N GLU A 66 -45.39 2.51 28.75
CA GLU A 66 -46.73 2.06 28.34
C GLU A 66 -47.79 3.17 28.41
N HIS A 67 -47.57 4.22 29.21
CA HIS A 67 -48.51 5.33 29.37
C HIS A 67 -48.57 6.27 28.16
N VAL A 68 -49.72 6.95 27.98
CA VAL A 68 -49.95 7.79 26.79
C VAL A 68 -49.14 9.10 26.76
N PHE A 69 -48.46 9.47 27.84
CA PHE A 69 -47.85 10.79 27.98
C PHE A 69 -46.50 10.98 27.27
N GLU A 70 -46.15 12.23 26.95
CA GLU A 70 -44.84 12.66 26.45
C GLU A 70 -44.62 14.15 26.76
N THR A 71 -43.51 14.51 27.40
CA THR A 71 -43.18 15.91 27.68
C THR A 71 -42.93 16.69 26.39
N ILE A 72 -43.36 17.95 26.33
CA ILE A 72 -43.00 18.87 25.24
C ILE A 72 -42.45 20.19 25.76
N THR A 73 -41.50 20.75 25.02
CA THR A 73 -41.01 22.11 25.24
C THR A 73 -42.04 23.15 24.79
N ILE A 74 -41.88 24.38 25.26
CA ILE A 74 -42.66 25.53 24.80
C ILE A 74 -42.47 25.79 23.29
N GLU A 75 -41.29 25.45 22.73
CA GLU A 75 -41.07 25.49 21.29
C GLU A 75 -42.00 24.50 20.58
N ARG A 76 -41.98 23.21 20.96
CA ARG A 76 -42.76 22.18 20.28
C ARG A 76 -44.27 22.44 20.43
N LEU A 77 -44.74 22.92 21.58
CA LEU A 77 -46.13 23.35 21.76
C LEU A 77 -46.50 24.53 20.84
N LYS A 78 -45.66 25.57 20.74
CA LYS A 78 -45.90 26.71 19.84
C LYS A 78 -45.76 26.32 18.37
N TYR A 79 -44.96 25.32 18.03
CA TYR A 79 -44.88 24.75 16.69
C TYR A 79 -46.18 24.05 16.30
N LEU A 80 -46.78 23.23 17.20
CA LEU A 80 -48.09 22.63 16.97
C LEU A 80 -49.14 23.72 16.73
N LEU A 81 -49.21 24.72 17.62
CA LEU A 81 -50.17 25.82 17.53
C LEU A 81 -49.97 26.77 16.34
N ARG A 82 -48.78 26.84 15.71
CA ARG A 82 -48.49 27.80 14.63
C ARG A 82 -48.35 27.17 13.24
N PHE A 83 -47.87 25.94 13.16
CA PHE A 83 -47.35 25.37 11.90
C PHE A 83 -47.89 23.97 11.56
N LYS A 84 -48.20 23.11 12.53
CA LYS A 84 -48.68 21.74 12.28
C LYS A 84 -50.20 21.66 12.38
N ALA A 85 -50.86 21.13 11.35
CA ALA A 85 -52.32 20.93 11.36
C ALA A 85 -52.67 19.60 12.03
N GLY A 86 -53.78 19.58 12.80
CA GLY A 86 -54.26 18.42 13.53
C GLY A 86 -54.66 18.76 14.96
N LYS A 87 -55.49 17.90 15.55
CA LYS A 87 -55.94 17.98 16.95
C LYS A 87 -54.96 17.27 17.87
N TYR A 88 -54.52 17.94 18.93
CA TYR A 88 -53.54 17.42 19.87
C TYR A 88 -54.04 17.57 21.31
N ALA A 89 -54.13 16.45 22.04
CA ALA A 89 -54.41 16.47 23.47
C ALA A 89 -53.17 16.94 24.24
N VAL A 90 -53.33 17.97 25.07
CA VAL A 90 -52.25 18.55 25.88
C VAL A 90 -52.71 18.68 27.34
N LEU A 91 -51.87 18.16 28.24
CA LEU A 91 -51.96 18.35 29.69
C LEU A 91 -50.98 19.45 30.11
N ILE A 92 -51.51 20.59 30.53
CA ILE A 92 -50.77 21.63 31.24
C ILE A 92 -50.61 21.17 32.68
N GLY A 93 -49.42 20.67 33.05
CA GLY A 93 -49.23 19.97 34.32
C GLY A 93 -47.81 20.07 34.86
N ASP A 94 -47.69 20.25 36.17
CA ASP A 94 -46.43 20.35 36.90
C ASP A 94 -46.31 19.19 37.89
N PRO A 95 -45.24 18.37 37.89
CA PRO A 95 -45.04 17.31 38.89
C PRO A 95 -45.00 17.80 40.34
N LYS A 96 -44.80 19.10 40.58
CA LYS A 96 -44.91 19.72 41.91
C LYS A 96 -46.34 20.10 42.32
N ASP A 97 -47.30 20.09 41.40
CA ASP A 97 -48.70 20.38 41.70
C ASP A 97 -49.45 19.14 42.22
N ALA A 98 -50.22 19.34 43.29
CA ALA A 98 -50.93 18.28 43.99
C ALA A 98 -52.16 17.77 43.22
N SER A 99 -52.75 18.57 42.33
CA SER A 99 -53.86 18.11 41.48
C SER A 99 -53.34 17.25 40.35
N THR A 100 -52.32 17.74 39.63
CA THR A 100 -51.61 17.01 38.57
C THR A 100 -51.14 15.63 39.06
N GLN A 101 -50.56 15.54 40.26
CA GLN A 101 -50.17 14.27 40.88
C GLN A 101 -51.34 13.30 41.17
N ALA A 102 -52.52 13.82 41.54
CA ALA A 102 -53.71 13.00 41.81
C ALA A 102 -54.43 12.56 40.51
N GLU A 103 -54.46 13.43 39.51
CA GLU A 103 -55.27 13.27 38.30
C GLU A 103 -54.61 12.39 37.24
N ILE A 104 -53.29 12.47 37.08
CA ILE A 104 -52.58 11.92 35.92
C ILE A 104 -52.79 10.41 35.69
N GLY A 105 -52.92 9.62 36.76
CA GLY A 105 -53.22 8.19 36.67
C GLY A 105 -54.63 7.91 36.12
N SER A 106 -55.61 8.70 36.56
CA SER A 106 -57.00 8.64 36.08
C SER A 106 -57.11 9.14 34.63
N ILE A 107 -56.35 10.19 34.27
CA ILE A 107 -56.23 10.66 32.88
C ILE A 107 -55.65 9.55 31.99
N ASN A 108 -54.60 8.85 32.42
CA ASN A 108 -54.03 7.72 31.67
C ASN A 108 -55.05 6.58 31.48
N ALA A 109 -55.79 6.23 32.52
CA ALA A 109 -56.80 5.17 32.47
C ALA A 109 -57.91 5.51 31.46
N ALA A 110 -58.48 6.72 31.55
CA ALA A 110 -59.48 7.23 30.61
C ALA A 110 -58.96 7.22 29.16
N ALA A 111 -57.81 7.85 28.92
CA ALA A 111 -57.19 7.95 27.60
C ALA A 111 -56.88 6.58 26.97
N THR A 112 -56.35 5.65 27.77
CA THR A 112 -56.05 4.27 27.34
C THR A 112 -57.32 3.50 26.99
N SER A 113 -58.41 3.70 27.75
CA SER A 113 -59.68 2.96 27.56
C SER A 113 -60.34 3.20 26.19
N ILE A 114 -60.18 4.42 25.63
CA ILE A 114 -60.64 4.79 24.28
C ILE A 114 -59.52 4.71 23.22
N GLY A 115 -58.32 4.29 23.61
CA GLY A 115 -57.21 4.01 22.69
C GLY A 115 -56.41 5.22 22.22
N VAL A 116 -56.44 6.36 22.93
CA VAL A 116 -55.56 7.52 22.68
C VAL A 116 -54.10 7.08 22.60
N LYS A 117 -53.35 7.61 21.62
CA LYS A 117 -51.94 7.25 21.39
C LYS A 117 -50.94 8.19 22.05
N LYS A 118 -51.35 9.42 22.33
CA LYS A 118 -50.47 10.47 22.86
C LYS A 118 -51.27 11.55 23.57
N ILE A 119 -50.83 11.96 24.75
CA ILE A 119 -51.18 13.24 25.38
C ILE A 119 -49.87 13.95 25.67
N TYR A 120 -49.70 15.18 25.21
CA TYR A 120 -48.46 15.91 25.44
C TYR A 120 -48.50 16.63 26.78
N VAL A 121 -47.45 16.52 27.59
CA VAL A 121 -47.36 17.20 28.89
C VAL A 121 -46.50 18.46 28.72
N PHE A 122 -47.12 19.63 28.93
CA PHE A 122 -46.40 20.89 29.00
C PHE A 122 -46.35 21.35 30.46
N ASN A 123 -45.15 21.33 31.05
CA ASN A 123 -44.94 21.96 32.34
C ASN A 123 -44.69 23.47 32.14
N PRO A 124 -45.58 24.37 32.58
CA PRO A 124 -45.36 25.81 32.43
C PRO A 124 -44.22 26.34 33.31
N ARG A 125 -43.78 25.58 34.32
CA ARG A 125 -42.58 25.81 35.14
C ARG A 125 -41.35 25.31 34.38
N ILE A 126 -40.83 26.13 33.47
CA ILE A 126 -39.84 25.75 32.44
C ILE A 126 -38.50 25.25 33.04
N ASP A 127 -38.12 25.76 34.20
CA ASP A 127 -36.94 25.34 34.97
C ASP A 127 -37.22 24.19 35.97
N GLY A 128 -38.48 23.78 36.11
CA GLY A 128 -38.94 22.86 37.15
C GLY A 128 -38.93 23.44 38.56
N ASN A 129 -38.71 24.75 38.74
CA ASN A 129 -38.66 25.39 40.06
C ASN A 129 -39.45 26.71 40.20
N SER A 130 -39.10 27.77 39.50
CA SER A 130 -39.67 29.11 39.72
C SER A 130 -39.85 29.96 38.45
N LEU A 131 -39.39 29.50 37.29
CA LEU A 131 -39.60 30.17 36.00
C LEU A 131 -40.89 29.71 35.32
N ASN A 132 -42.02 30.09 35.91
CA ASN A 132 -43.35 29.68 35.48
C ASN A 132 -44.00 30.69 34.52
N VAL A 133 -44.10 30.37 33.23
CA VAL A 133 -44.75 31.26 32.24
C VAL A 133 -46.25 31.47 32.53
N PHE A 134 -46.89 30.57 33.27
CA PHE A 134 -48.28 30.68 33.69
C PHE A 134 -48.45 31.36 35.07
N ASP A 135 -47.39 31.65 35.83
CA ASP A 135 -47.47 32.46 37.06
C ASP A 135 -46.39 33.57 37.08
N TRP A 136 -46.83 34.78 36.74
CA TRP A 136 -45.95 35.96 36.71
C TRP A 136 -45.46 36.38 38.10
N ASN A 137 -46.11 35.96 39.19
CA ASN A 137 -45.66 36.25 40.55
C ASN A 137 -44.45 35.37 40.91
N GLU A 138 -44.47 34.09 40.49
CA GLU A 138 -43.34 33.19 40.64
C GLU A 138 -42.14 33.66 39.79
N LEU A 139 -42.36 34.04 38.53
CA LEU A 139 -41.31 34.64 37.68
C LEU A 139 -40.69 35.90 38.31
N ALA A 140 -41.52 36.77 38.91
CA ALA A 140 -41.07 37.97 39.61
C ALA A 140 -40.28 37.69 40.90
N THR A 141 -40.18 36.44 41.37
CA THR A 141 -39.23 36.07 42.44
C THR A 141 -37.79 36.07 41.94
N GLN A 142 -37.55 35.56 40.72
CA GLN A 142 -36.22 35.36 40.13
C GLN A 142 -35.80 36.52 39.23
N LEU A 143 -36.73 37.00 38.40
CA LEU A 143 -36.48 37.94 37.31
C LEU A 143 -37.14 39.29 37.56
N THR A 144 -36.63 40.31 36.89
CA THR A 144 -37.08 41.69 37.02
C THR A 144 -36.86 42.48 35.72
N GLY A 145 -37.40 43.70 35.65
CA GLY A 145 -37.19 44.65 34.56
C GLY A 145 -37.44 44.05 33.16
N ALA A 146 -36.57 44.38 32.20
CA ALA A 146 -36.65 43.88 30.82
C ALA A 146 -36.58 42.34 30.72
N GLY A 147 -35.88 41.69 31.66
CA GLY A 147 -35.81 40.23 31.74
C GLY A 147 -37.16 39.60 32.07
N LEU A 148 -37.82 40.11 33.12
CA LEU A 148 -39.16 39.71 33.49
C LEU A 148 -40.16 40.01 32.35
N THR A 149 -40.12 41.19 31.75
CA THR A 149 -41.00 41.53 30.61
C THR A 149 -40.81 40.59 29.42
N TYR A 150 -39.57 40.18 29.11
CA TYR A 150 -39.29 39.21 28.05
C TYR A 150 -39.85 37.82 28.35
N TRP A 151 -39.74 37.36 29.61
CA TRP A 151 -40.34 36.10 30.06
C TRP A 151 -41.87 36.15 30.11
N GLN A 152 -42.45 37.27 30.53
CA GLN A 152 -43.89 37.51 30.52
C GLN A 152 -44.47 37.56 29.10
N ASN A 153 -43.72 38.04 28.11
CA ASN A 153 -44.09 38.05 26.70
C ASN A 153 -43.72 36.74 25.97
N GLU A 154 -42.96 35.86 26.63
CA GLU A 154 -42.41 34.62 26.09
C GLU A 154 -41.58 34.84 24.81
N GLY A 155 -40.71 35.84 24.85
CA GLY A 155 -39.85 36.28 23.75
C GLY A 155 -40.51 37.28 22.77
N PRO A 156 -39.82 37.65 21.68
CA PRO A 156 -40.36 38.55 20.66
C PRO A 156 -41.44 37.87 19.83
N GLU A 157 -42.60 38.50 19.67
CA GLU A 157 -43.76 37.93 18.97
C GLU A 157 -43.43 37.47 17.53
N ALA A 158 -42.63 38.25 16.80
CA ALA A 158 -42.21 37.92 15.44
C ALA A 158 -41.40 36.60 15.33
N THR A 159 -40.73 36.15 16.40
CA THR A 159 -39.99 34.88 16.41
C THR A 159 -40.78 33.77 17.10
N THR A 160 -41.20 33.96 18.35
CA THR A 160 -41.87 32.92 19.16
C THR A 160 -43.35 32.76 18.86
N GLY A 161 -44.00 33.78 18.28
CA GLY A 161 -45.46 33.91 18.23
C GLY A 161 -46.06 34.59 19.46
N GLY A 162 -45.23 35.08 20.39
CA GLY A 162 -45.68 35.79 21.59
C GLY A 162 -46.16 34.84 22.69
N GLN A 163 -47.05 35.33 23.55
CA GLN A 163 -47.57 34.59 24.70
C GLN A 163 -48.37 33.35 24.28
N LEU A 164 -48.13 32.22 24.94
CA LEU A 164 -48.78 30.95 24.66
C LEU A 164 -50.31 31.04 24.82
N ILE A 165 -50.79 31.76 25.84
CA ILE A 165 -52.24 31.95 26.03
C ILE A 165 -52.89 32.78 24.91
N ASN A 166 -52.17 33.74 24.31
CA ASN A 166 -52.68 34.52 23.17
C ASN A 166 -52.64 33.67 21.89
N LEU A 167 -51.64 32.80 21.75
CA LEU A 167 -51.61 31.80 20.68
C LEU A 167 -52.75 30.78 20.81
N ILE A 168 -53.18 30.40 22.01
CA ILE A 168 -54.29 29.45 22.19
C ILE A 168 -55.65 30.15 22.00
N ASN A 169 -55.91 31.23 22.74
CA ASN A 169 -57.18 31.96 22.69
C ASN A 169 -57.42 32.72 21.36
N GLY A 170 -56.37 32.90 20.55
CA GLY A 170 -56.44 33.61 19.26
C GLY A 170 -57.00 35.03 19.37
N ASN A 171 -58.16 35.27 18.77
CA ASN A 171 -58.95 36.49 18.92
C ASN A 171 -60.40 36.21 19.40
N SER A 172 -60.60 35.07 20.08
CA SER A 172 -61.85 34.70 20.73
C SER A 172 -62.34 35.79 21.69
N PRO A 173 -63.63 36.17 21.64
CA PRO A 173 -64.24 37.13 22.57
C PRO A 173 -64.57 36.50 23.93
N ALA A 174 -64.44 35.17 24.07
CA ALA A 174 -64.70 34.41 25.28
C ALA A 174 -63.52 33.46 25.61
N PRO A 175 -62.30 34.00 25.81
CA PRO A 175 -61.07 33.21 25.95
C PRO A 175 -61.11 32.27 27.17
N GLU A 176 -60.78 30.99 26.97
CA GLU A 176 -60.74 30.01 28.06
C GLU A 176 -59.49 30.15 28.96
N PHE A 177 -58.30 30.41 28.38
CA PHE A 177 -57.08 30.62 29.15
C PHE A 177 -57.00 32.07 29.66
N VAL A 178 -57.66 32.34 30.79
CA VAL A 178 -57.66 33.65 31.45
C VAL A 178 -56.49 33.76 32.44
N ARG A 179 -55.77 34.90 32.41
CA ARG A 179 -54.74 35.25 33.39
C ARG A 179 -55.33 36.21 34.44
N THR A 180 -55.52 35.72 35.66
CA THR A 180 -56.04 36.49 36.81
C THR A 180 -54.94 36.69 37.83
N ASP A 181 -54.73 37.92 38.30
CA ASP A 181 -53.67 38.29 39.26
C ASP A 181 -52.27 37.74 38.88
N GLY A 182 -51.97 37.74 37.57
CA GLY A 182 -50.71 37.24 36.99
C GLY A 182 -50.65 35.72 36.75
N LYS A 183 -51.60 34.95 37.27
CA LYS A 183 -51.64 33.48 37.23
C LYS A 183 -52.67 32.94 36.23
N VAL A 184 -52.36 31.80 35.61
CA VAL A 184 -53.27 30.99 34.78
C VAL A 184 -53.40 29.62 35.47
N THR A 185 -54.62 29.16 35.71
CA THR A 185 -54.90 27.91 36.45
C THR A 185 -55.80 26.93 35.70
N SER A 186 -56.39 27.35 34.58
CA SER A 186 -57.38 26.58 33.82
C SER A 186 -57.50 27.10 32.38
N PRO A 187 -57.94 26.28 31.41
CA PRO A 187 -58.04 24.81 31.52
C PRO A 187 -56.68 24.13 31.67
N TYR A 188 -56.68 22.87 32.11
CA TYR A 188 -55.44 22.10 32.37
C TYR A 188 -55.31 20.86 31.50
N LEU A 189 -56.41 20.20 31.11
CA LEU A 189 -56.42 19.24 30.00
C LEU A 189 -57.21 19.85 28.84
N VAL A 190 -56.64 19.88 27.64
CA VAL A 190 -57.24 20.47 26.44
C VAL A 190 -56.99 19.64 25.20
N VAL A 191 -57.90 19.70 24.23
CA VAL A 191 -57.60 19.34 22.83
C VAL A 191 -57.40 20.64 22.06
N LEU A 192 -56.24 20.77 21.41
CA LEU A 192 -55.81 21.95 20.69
C LEU A 192 -55.70 21.66 19.18
N ASP A 193 -56.26 22.54 18.35
CA ASP A 193 -56.10 22.53 16.88
C ASP A 193 -55.74 23.94 16.40
N LYS A 194 -54.71 24.07 15.55
CA LYS A 194 -54.26 25.39 15.09
C LYS A 194 -55.26 26.11 14.18
N ASP A 195 -56.16 25.36 13.54
CA ASP A 195 -57.14 25.86 12.55
C ASP A 195 -58.57 25.96 13.12
N ALA A 196 -58.76 25.62 14.41
CA ALA A 196 -60.06 25.74 15.07
C ALA A 196 -60.54 27.20 15.21
N LYS A 197 -61.85 27.34 15.43
CA LYS A 197 -62.60 28.59 15.43
C LYS A 197 -63.71 28.56 16.48
N ASP A 198 -64.00 29.72 17.07
CA ASP A 198 -65.20 29.88 17.91
C ASP A 198 -66.49 29.78 17.06
N GLY A 199 -67.64 29.73 17.74
CA GLY A 199 -68.97 29.73 17.09
C GLY A 199 -69.32 30.98 16.28
N SER A 200 -68.44 31.99 16.23
CA SER A 200 -68.56 33.24 15.48
C SER A 200 -67.57 33.35 14.31
N GLY A 201 -66.60 32.42 14.18
CA GLY A 201 -65.54 32.43 13.17
C GLY A 201 -64.23 33.11 13.58
N ASN A 202 -64.07 33.51 14.85
CA ASN A 202 -62.83 34.01 15.44
C ASN A 202 -61.81 32.87 15.60
N ASP A 203 -60.51 33.18 15.56
CA ASP A 203 -59.45 32.25 15.94
C ASP A 203 -59.61 31.86 17.41
N ASP A 204 -59.87 30.58 17.68
CA ASP A 204 -59.85 29.97 19.01
C ASP A 204 -59.37 28.53 18.85
N ARG A 205 -58.26 28.17 19.51
CA ARG A 205 -57.59 26.88 19.29
C ARG A 205 -58.03 25.79 20.25
N VAL A 206 -58.91 26.10 21.22
CA VAL A 206 -59.48 25.10 22.13
C VAL A 206 -60.65 24.41 21.44
N VAL A 207 -60.52 23.10 21.21
CA VAL A 207 -61.59 22.24 20.66
C VAL A 207 -62.45 21.68 21.79
N SER A 208 -61.81 21.32 22.91
CA SER A 208 -62.44 20.86 24.14
C SER A 208 -61.49 21.07 25.32
N SER A 209 -62.04 21.14 26.54
CA SER A 209 -61.24 21.44 27.73
C SER A 209 -61.77 20.86 29.03
N LEU A 210 -60.89 20.78 30.03
CA LEU A 210 -61.19 20.48 31.42
C LEU A 210 -60.57 21.57 32.31
N SER A 211 -61.41 22.20 33.13
CA SER A 211 -61.04 23.37 33.96
C SER A 211 -61.17 23.17 35.46
N ALA A 212 -61.89 22.14 35.91
CA ALA A 212 -62.15 21.87 37.32
C ALA A 212 -61.25 20.73 37.84
N THR A 213 -60.05 21.09 38.30
CA THR A 213 -59.06 20.16 38.86
C THR A 213 -59.59 19.37 40.07
N LYS A 214 -58.89 18.29 40.41
CA LYS A 214 -59.19 17.38 41.50
C LYS A 214 -58.01 17.23 42.44
N THR A 215 -58.29 17.24 43.75
CA THR A 215 -57.32 16.79 44.75
C THR A 215 -57.35 15.27 44.87
N ALA A 216 -56.38 14.69 45.57
CA ALA A 216 -56.40 13.26 45.92
C ALA A 216 -57.66 12.85 46.72
N ALA A 217 -58.30 13.77 47.46
CA ALA A 217 -59.53 13.50 48.19
C ALA A 217 -60.78 13.49 47.28
N ASP A 218 -60.76 14.23 46.17
CA ASP A 218 -61.84 14.22 45.15
C ASP A 218 -61.80 12.96 44.25
N LEU A 219 -60.81 12.08 44.47
CA LEU A 219 -60.53 10.88 43.68
C LEU A 219 -60.27 9.64 44.57
N ASP A 220 -60.70 9.65 45.84
CA ASP A 220 -60.40 8.58 46.81
C ASP A 220 -61.19 7.29 46.52
N THR A 221 -62.48 7.38 46.16
CA THR A 221 -63.29 6.20 45.83
C THR A 221 -63.21 5.79 44.36
N PRO A 222 -63.45 4.51 44.02
CA PRO A 222 -63.57 4.06 42.63
C PRO A 222 -64.69 4.74 41.84
N ALA A 223 -65.75 5.22 42.51
CA ALA A 223 -66.89 5.87 41.87
C ALA A 223 -66.56 7.30 41.44
N GLU A 224 -65.82 8.04 42.27
CA GLU A 224 -65.34 9.39 41.95
C GLU A 224 -64.32 9.35 40.81
N ARG A 225 -63.38 8.40 40.84
CA ARG A 225 -62.45 8.17 39.72
C ARG A 225 -63.19 7.83 38.44
N ALA A 226 -64.13 6.88 38.44
CA ALA A 226 -64.90 6.55 37.24
C ALA A 226 -65.71 7.74 36.68
N ALA A 227 -66.24 8.62 37.53
CA ALA A 227 -66.94 9.84 37.11
C ALA A 227 -65.98 10.88 36.51
N TYR A 228 -64.79 11.03 37.09
CA TYR A 228 -63.73 11.88 36.55
C TYR A 228 -63.17 11.34 35.22
N GLU A 229 -62.88 10.04 35.15
CA GLU A 229 -62.44 9.32 33.94
C GLU A 229 -63.45 9.46 32.80
N ALA A 230 -64.76 9.38 33.08
CA ALA A 230 -65.81 9.64 32.11
C ALA A 230 -65.82 11.10 31.61
N THR A 231 -65.47 12.06 32.47
CA THR A 231 -65.38 13.49 32.11
C THR A 231 -64.14 13.74 31.23
N VAL A 232 -62.98 13.18 31.60
CA VAL A 232 -61.75 13.19 30.77
C VAL A 232 -62.00 12.53 29.42
N THR A 233 -62.73 11.42 29.40
CA THR A 233 -63.12 10.70 28.17
C THR A 233 -63.93 11.59 27.23
N GLN A 234 -64.87 12.39 27.74
CA GLN A 234 -65.63 13.34 26.91
C GLN A 234 -64.74 14.44 26.31
N VAL A 235 -63.77 14.96 27.05
CA VAL A 235 -62.81 15.97 26.54
C VAL A 235 -61.96 15.38 25.41
N LEU A 236 -61.42 14.17 25.59
CA LEU A 236 -60.61 13.46 24.59
C LEU A 236 -61.41 12.94 23.37
N LEU A 237 -62.72 13.16 23.33
CA LEU A 237 -63.65 12.84 22.25
C LEU A 237 -64.35 14.09 21.69
N ASP A 238 -63.76 15.27 21.88
CA ASP A 238 -64.25 16.60 21.45
C ASP A 238 -65.69 16.91 21.93
N GLY A 239 -66.08 16.41 23.10
CA GLY A 239 -67.44 16.53 23.64
C GLY A 239 -68.52 15.78 22.84
N GLY A 240 -68.12 14.89 21.93
CA GLY A 240 -68.98 14.26 20.95
C GLY A 240 -69.59 12.91 21.36
N THR A 241 -70.42 12.38 20.47
CA THR A 241 -71.00 11.02 20.55
C THR A 241 -70.14 9.94 19.87
N VAL A 242 -68.94 10.30 19.41
CA VAL A 242 -67.97 9.38 18.80
C VAL A 242 -67.31 8.49 19.87
N THR A 243 -67.01 7.24 19.53
CA THR A 243 -66.39 6.27 20.46
C THR A 243 -64.89 6.08 20.22
N THR A 244 -64.29 6.92 19.39
CA THR A 244 -62.87 6.86 18.97
C THR A 244 -62.29 8.27 18.92
N PRO A 245 -61.13 8.53 19.55
CA PRO A 245 -60.52 9.86 19.59
C PRO A 245 -59.97 10.29 18.23
N ASP A 246 -60.36 11.47 17.77
CA ASP A 246 -59.85 12.13 16.55
C ASP A 246 -58.56 12.91 16.88
N LEU A 247 -57.58 12.23 17.48
CA LEU A 247 -56.34 12.84 17.99
C LEU A 247 -55.13 12.47 17.13
N SER A 248 -54.46 13.49 16.63
CA SER A 248 -53.22 13.40 15.86
C SER A 248 -52.02 13.13 16.76
N VAL A 249 -51.00 12.47 16.21
CA VAL A 249 -49.70 12.28 16.86
C VAL A 249 -48.63 12.96 16.01
N ASN A 250 -47.96 13.96 16.58
CA ASN A 250 -46.74 14.52 16.02
C ASN A 250 -45.50 13.84 16.65
N THR A 251 -44.66 13.21 15.82
CA THR A 251 -43.44 12.53 16.30
C THR A 251 -42.30 13.51 16.55
N GLN A 252 -41.28 13.08 17.31
CA GLN A 252 -40.03 13.84 17.46
C GLN A 252 -39.37 14.08 16.09
N PHE A 253 -39.37 13.08 15.19
CA PHE A 253 -38.83 13.23 13.84
C PHE A 253 -39.57 14.30 13.04
N GLU A 254 -40.90 14.26 13.00
CA GLU A 254 -41.69 15.26 12.28
C GLU A 254 -41.41 16.67 12.80
N PHE A 255 -41.38 16.85 14.12
CA PHE A 255 -41.05 18.15 14.73
C PHE A 255 -39.67 18.63 14.29
N TYR A 256 -38.64 17.81 14.40
CA TYR A 256 -37.29 18.18 13.96
C TYR A 256 -37.24 18.43 12.45
N LYS A 257 -37.80 17.55 11.62
CA LYS A 257 -37.83 17.70 10.16
C LYS A 257 -38.51 19.00 9.74
N ASP A 258 -39.72 19.24 10.21
CA ASP A 258 -40.52 20.38 9.77
C ASP A 258 -39.88 21.69 10.28
N GLU A 259 -39.46 21.75 11.55
CA GLU A 259 -38.91 22.97 12.15
C GLU A 259 -37.46 23.29 11.72
N VAL A 260 -36.58 22.29 11.58
CA VAL A 260 -35.20 22.49 11.09
C VAL A 260 -35.21 22.98 9.64
N ASN A 261 -35.99 22.35 8.76
CA ASN A 261 -36.08 22.76 7.35
C ASN A 261 -36.75 24.14 7.21
N ARG A 262 -37.81 24.42 7.99
CA ARG A 262 -38.45 25.74 8.03
C ARG A 262 -37.47 26.82 8.46
N ARG A 263 -36.71 26.60 9.53
CA ARG A 263 -35.70 27.56 10.02
C ARG A 263 -34.50 27.68 9.09
N HIS A 264 -34.05 26.62 8.43
CA HIS A 264 -32.98 26.70 7.42
C HIS A 264 -33.42 27.52 6.21
N THR A 265 -34.59 27.22 5.62
CA THR A 265 -35.18 28.01 4.51
C THR A 265 -35.44 29.47 4.90
N ALA A 266 -35.83 29.75 6.15
CA ALA A 266 -35.99 31.12 6.66
C ALA A 266 -34.66 31.84 6.98
N THR A 267 -33.56 31.10 7.17
CA THR A 267 -32.21 31.67 7.37
C THR A 267 -31.56 32.02 6.03
N TYR A 268 -31.78 31.18 5.00
CA TYR A 268 -31.04 31.22 3.74
C TYR A 268 -31.96 31.38 2.52
N THR A 269 -31.93 32.58 1.91
CA THR A 269 -32.74 32.94 0.73
C THR A 269 -32.55 32.02 -0.47
N ASP A 270 -31.36 31.39 -0.59
CA ASP A 270 -31.09 30.26 -1.46
C ASP A 270 -30.55 29.11 -0.62
N ALA A 271 -31.45 28.40 0.07
CA ALA A 271 -31.11 27.23 0.87
C ALA A 271 -30.34 26.16 0.08
N THR A 272 -30.53 26.05 -1.24
CA THR A 272 -29.86 25.00 -2.05
C THR A 272 -28.34 25.14 -2.06
N LYS A 273 -27.83 26.38 -1.93
CA LYS A 273 -26.40 26.69 -1.77
C LYS A 273 -25.83 26.23 -0.40
N TYR A 274 -26.68 26.03 0.60
CA TYR A 274 -26.32 25.75 2.00
C TYR A 274 -26.77 24.36 2.48
N GLY A 275 -26.99 23.42 1.55
CA GLY A 275 -27.39 22.03 1.81
C GLY A 275 -28.86 21.72 1.51
N GLY A 276 -29.71 22.73 1.34
CA GLY A 276 -31.09 22.57 0.89
C GLY A 276 -32.00 21.99 1.98
N THR A 277 -32.54 20.80 1.71
CA THR A 277 -33.30 20.02 2.70
C THR A 277 -32.32 19.33 3.64
N ILE A 278 -32.36 19.71 4.92
CA ILE A 278 -31.45 19.24 5.97
C ILE A 278 -31.89 17.89 6.56
N LEU A 279 -33.21 17.67 6.61
CA LEU A 279 -33.83 16.41 7.06
C LEU A 279 -34.90 15.96 6.05
N ALA A 280 -34.87 14.72 5.64
CA ALA A 280 -35.80 14.10 4.70
C ALA A 280 -36.35 12.77 5.27
N ASP A 281 -37.46 12.27 4.74
CA ASP A 281 -38.14 11.07 5.28
C ASP A 281 -37.26 9.79 5.29
N SER A 282 -36.16 9.79 4.54
CA SER A 282 -35.11 8.76 4.60
C SER A 282 -34.39 8.67 5.96
N ASP A 283 -34.31 9.78 6.70
CA ASP A 283 -33.55 9.84 7.96
C ASP A 283 -34.28 9.11 9.11
N ASP A 284 -35.59 8.89 8.98
CA ASP A 284 -36.43 8.10 9.90
C ASP A 284 -36.63 6.65 9.41
N ALA A 285 -36.03 6.25 8.28
CA ALA A 285 -36.23 4.92 7.69
C ALA A 285 -35.71 3.76 8.57
N GLN A 286 -34.79 4.02 9.50
CA GLN A 286 -34.33 3.08 10.54
C GLN A 286 -34.80 3.50 11.96
N GLY A 287 -35.79 4.40 12.01
CA GLY A 287 -36.26 5.11 13.19
C GLY A 287 -35.33 6.25 13.60
N TRP A 288 -35.90 7.41 13.86
CA TRP A 288 -35.21 8.58 14.38
C TRP A 288 -34.63 8.35 15.78
N ARG A 289 -33.55 9.08 16.11
CA ARG A 289 -32.79 8.90 17.37
C ARG A 289 -32.73 10.14 18.26
N VAL A 290 -33.03 11.35 17.77
CA VAL A 290 -32.86 12.58 18.59
C VAL A 290 -34.14 12.91 19.36
N GLN A 291 -34.11 12.86 20.69
CA GLN A 291 -35.23 13.18 21.57
C GLN A 291 -35.03 14.55 22.22
N GLN A 292 -35.88 15.53 21.92
CA GLN A 292 -35.86 16.81 22.64
C GLN A 292 -36.25 16.59 24.11
N LEU A 293 -35.49 17.18 25.03
CA LEU A 293 -35.78 17.24 26.46
C LEU A 293 -36.10 18.68 26.89
N SER A 294 -36.95 18.79 27.90
CA SER A 294 -37.04 19.97 28.77
C SER A 294 -35.86 20.02 29.77
N TYR A 295 -35.68 21.17 30.42
CA TYR A 295 -34.65 21.33 31.44
C TYR A 295 -34.87 20.42 32.68
N PRO A 296 -36.11 20.23 33.20
CA PRO A 296 -36.37 19.29 34.31
C PRO A 296 -36.08 17.83 33.95
N GLU A 297 -36.41 17.40 32.74
CA GLU A 297 -36.05 16.06 32.24
C GLU A 297 -34.53 15.87 32.18
N THR A 298 -33.81 16.89 31.72
CA THR A 298 -32.34 16.84 31.67
C THR A 298 -31.74 16.74 33.08
N LEU A 299 -32.31 17.43 34.07
CA LEU A 299 -31.86 17.30 35.46
C LEU A 299 -32.16 15.93 36.06
N ASP A 300 -33.32 15.31 35.79
CA ASP A 300 -33.60 13.95 36.27
C ASP A 300 -32.64 12.93 35.64
N LEU A 301 -32.50 12.95 34.31
CA LEU A 301 -31.59 12.06 33.57
C LEU A 301 -30.14 12.13 34.06
N LEU A 302 -29.68 13.29 34.55
CA LEU A 302 -28.33 13.52 35.06
C LEU A 302 -28.16 13.28 36.58
N SER A 303 -29.24 13.12 37.35
CA SER A 303 -29.17 13.06 38.82
C SER A 303 -29.84 11.84 39.46
N ASN A 304 -30.82 11.25 38.78
CA ASN A 304 -31.62 10.13 39.26
C ASN A 304 -30.77 8.84 39.32
N PRO A 305 -30.61 8.22 40.51
CA PRO A 305 -29.77 7.03 40.68
C PRO A 305 -30.12 5.84 39.77
N ARG A 306 -31.33 5.81 39.19
CA ARG A 306 -31.75 4.83 38.17
C ARG A 306 -30.83 4.83 36.94
N TYR A 307 -30.28 5.98 36.55
CA TYR A 307 -29.44 6.14 35.36
C TYR A 307 -27.94 6.28 35.67
N ALA A 308 -27.55 6.14 36.95
CA ALA A 308 -26.21 6.52 37.41
C ALA A 308 -25.03 5.72 36.81
N ASN A 309 -25.32 4.55 36.22
CA ASN A 309 -24.33 3.71 35.52
C ASN A 309 -24.61 3.59 34.01
N SER A 310 -25.57 4.37 33.49
CA SER A 310 -25.97 4.34 32.08
C SER A 310 -25.13 5.33 31.27
N ASP A 311 -24.79 4.94 30.05
CA ASP A 311 -24.15 5.83 29.08
C ASP A 311 -25.21 6.60 28.31
N VAL A 312 -25.22 7.91 28.50
CA VAL A 312 -26.24 8.84 28.01
C VAL A 312 -25.59 9.78 26.97
N PRO A 313 -25.79 9.55 25.66
CA PRO A 313 -25.37 10.50 24.64
C PRO A 313 -26.28 11.73 24.68
N LEU A 314 -25.68 12.88 25.00
CA LEU A 314 -26.33 14.17 25.16
C LEU A 314 -25.83 15.14 24.09
N LEU A 315 -26.78 15.63 23.28
CA LEU A 315 -26.61 16.76 22.40
C LEU A 315 -27.06 18.03 23.14
N PHE A 316 -26.30 19.11 22.99
CA PHE A 316 -26.73 20.45 23.34
C PHE A 316 -26.88 21.26 22.05
N GLY A 317 -28.11 21.60 21.65
CA GLY A 317 -28.37 22.38 20.44
C GLY A 317 -29.85 22.50 20.03
N GLY A 318 -30.34 23.74 19.96
CA GLY A 318 -31.69 24.07 19.48
C GLY A 318 -31.85 24.10 17.96
N THR A 319 -33.09 24.01 17.49
CA THR A 319 -33.44 24.11 16.06
C THR A 319 -33.08 25.49 15.47
N TRP A 320 -33.07 26.54 16.30
CA TRP A 320 -32.58 27.87 15.93
C TRP A 320 -31.10 27.84 15.52
N CYS A 321 -30.30 26.94 16.09
CA CYS A 321 -28.86 26.94 15.92
C CYS A 321 -28.48 26.41 14.54
N HIS A 322 -27.94 27.32 13.74
CA HIS A 322 -27.49 27.05 12.38
C HIS A 322 -26.43 25.93 12.36
N ASN A 323 -25.45 25.96 13.28
CA ASN A 323 -24.47 24.87 13.45
C ASN A 323 -25.10 23.52 13.85
N THR A 324 -26.16 23.51 14.67
CA THR A 324 -26.82 22.25 15.06
C THR A 324 -27.56 21.63 13.88
N ARG A 325 -28.17 22.46 13.02
CA ARG A 325 -28.88 22.01 11.82
C ARG A 325 -27.97 21.25 10.84
N ALA A 326 -26.73 21.71 10.61
CA ALA A 326 -25.80 21.00 9.71
C ALA A 326 -25.45 19.56 10.12
N VAL A 327 -25.54 19.21 11.41
CA VAL A 327 -25.02 17.92 11.93
C VAL A 327 -26.12 16.98 12.41
N ILE A 328 -27.35 17.44 12.60
CA ILE A 328 -28.40 16.63 13.25
C ILE A 328 -28.79 15.36 12.45
N SER A 329 -28.76 15.41 11.12
CA SER A 329 -28.98 14.26 10.25
C SER A 329 -27.84 13.24 10.34
N HIS A 330 -26.58 13.70 10.39
CA HIS A 330 -25.40 12.85 10.57
C HIS A 330 -25.37 12.21 11.95
N ILE A 331 -25.62 12.98 13.02
CA ILE A 331 -25.73 12.47 14.41
C ILE A 331 -26.82 11.38 14.52
N ASN A 332 -27.95 11.55 13.81
CA ASN A 332 -28.99 10.53 13.74
C ASN A 332 -28.52 9.27 12.97
N ALA A 333 -27.86 9.43 11.82
CA ALA A 333 -27.33 8.32 11.03
C ALA A 333 -26.22 7.54 11.76
N ASP A 334 -25.31 8.23 12.45
CA ASP A 334 -24.26 7.62 13.28
C ASP A 334 -24.88 6.87 14.47
N ALA A 335 -25.91 7.43 15.10
CA ALA A 335 -26.66 6.75 16.17
C ALA A 335 -27.39 5.49 15.66
N GLN A 336 -28.00 5.54 14.47
CA GLN A 336 -28.59 4.38 13.80
C GLN A 336 -27.53 3.31 13.50
N ALA A 337 -26.41 3.69 12.89
CA ALA A 337 -25.33 2.78 12.47
C ALA A 337 -24.62 2.08 13.64
N ASN A 338 -24.60 2.69 14.83
CA ASN A 338 -23.92 2.17 16.01
C ASN A 338 -24.88 1.56 17.07
N GLY A 339 -26.17 1.41 16.76
CA GLY A 339 -27.12 0.77 17.69
C GLY A 339 -27.46 1.61 18.93
N VAL A 340 -27.33 2.94 18.84
CA VAL A 340 -27.73 3.86 19.91
C VAL A 340 -29.26 4.01 19.87
N LYS A 341 -29.95 3.84 21.01
CA LYS A 341 -31.42 3.94 21.10
C LYS A 341 -31.92 5.38 20.93
N THR A 342 -31.30 6.29 21.68
CA THR A 342 -31.72 7.70 21.79
C THR A 342 -30.51 8.59 22.04
N VAL A 343 -30.42 9.71 21.35
CA VAL A 343 -29.56 10.86 21.66
C VAL A 343 -30.45 11.94 22.26
N TYR A 344 -30.23 12.29 23.51
CA TYR A 344 -31.06 13.25 24.25
C TYR A 344 -30.59 14.67 23.97
N ASN A 345 -31.50 15.61 23.66
CA ASN A 345 -31.14 16.96 23.24
C ASN A 345 -31.76 18.06 24.12
N LEU A 346 -30.91 18.88 24.75
CA LEU A 346 -31.31 20.10 25.46
C LEU A 346 -30.96 21.36 24.64
N ASP A 347 -31.93 22.27 24.50
CA ASP A 347 -31.67 23.63 24.00
C ASP A 347 -31.24 24.57 25.14
N PHE A 348 -30.22 25.39 24.91
CA PHE A 348 -29.81 26.47 25.82
C PHE A 348 -30.63 27.76 25.64
N SER A 349 -31.42 27.90 24.56
CA SER A 349 -32.45 28.93 24.41
C SER A 349 -33.78 28.31 24.85
N LEU A 350 -34.27 28.59 26.05
CA LEU A 350 -35.46 27.91 26.58
C LEU A 350 -36.74 28.21 25.79
N PHE A 351 -36.75 29.28 24.97
CA PHE A 351 -37.83 29.58 24.02
C PHE A 351 -37.43 29.37 22.55
N SER A 352 -36.27 28.75 22.27
CA SER A 352 -35.68 28.50 20.94
C SER A 352 -35.68 29.75 20.03
N THR A 353 -35.09 30.85 20.52
CA THR A 353 -35.18 32.17 19.87
C THR A 353 -34.00 32.51 18.98
N SER A 354 -32.76 32.47 19.48
CA SER A 354 -31.58 32.89 18.72
C SER A 354 -30.24 32.47 19.32
N ASN A 355 -29.17 32.69 18.54
CA ASN A 355 -27.76 32.54 18.94
C ASN A 355 -27.25 33.64 19.90
N GLY A 356 -28.11 34.61 20.25
CA GLY A 356 -27.75 35.70 21.15
C GLY A 356 -27.79 35.25 22.60
N GLY A 357 -26.62 35.00 23.20
CA GLY A 357 -26.45 34.85 24.66
C GLY A 357 -26.76 36.11 25.49
N THR A 358 -27.33 37.13 24.84
CA THR A 358 -27.94 38.35 25.39
C THR A 358 -29.46 38.26 25.50
N ASN A 359 -30.11 37.25 24.89
CA ASN A 359 -31.54 37.01 25.02
C ASN A 359 -31.84 36.47 26.42
N TYR A 360 -32.91 36.94 27.05
CA TYR A 360 -33.20 36.61 28.44
C TYR A 360 -33.69 35.16 28.67
N ASP A 361 -34.03 34.40 27.62
CA ASP A 361 -34.30 32.94 27.69
C ASP A 361 -33.04 32.07 27.46
N HIS A 362 -31.92 32.66 27.07
CA HIS A 362 -30.71 31.90 26.74
C HIS A 362 -29.88 31.63 28.00
N ILE A 363 -30.01 30.44 28.61
CA ILE A 363 -29.38 30.10 29.89
C ILE A 363 -27.85 30.15 29.86
N ARG A 364 -27.24 29.95 28.69
CA ARG A 364 -25.79 30.11 28.51
C ARG A 364 -25.46 31.56 28.15
N THR A 365 -25.02 32.35 29.14
CA THR A 365 -24.71 33.78 29.00
C THR A 365 -23.22 34.04 28.74
N SER A 366 -22.85 35.30 28.49
CA SER A 366 -21.47 35.74 28.32
C SER A 366 -21.15 36.96 29.18
N GLY A 367 -20.08 36.89 29.98
CA GLY A 367 -19.70 37.96 30.91
C GLY A 367 -20.42 37.88 32.25
N VAL A 368 -20.40 38.99 33.01
CA VAL A 368 -21.03 39.13 34.33
C VAL A 368 -22.56 39.04 34.19
N PRO A 369 -23.30 38.38 35.12
CA PRO A 369 -24.76 38.37 35.10
C PRO A 369 -25.36 39.77 35.12
N GLY A 370 -26.30 40.04 34.20
CA GLY A 370 -27.06 41.28 34.20
C GLY A 370 -27.98 41.35 35.42
N LEU A 371 -27.83 42.40 36.22
CA LEU A 371 -28.73 42.76 37.32
C LEU A 371 -29.51 44.02 36.98
N ALA A 372 -30.72 44.16 37.53
CA ALA A 372 -31.46 45.43 37.50
C ALA A 372 -31.21 46.25 38.79
N PRO A 373 -31.73 47.49 38.90
CA PRO A 373 -31.50 48.36 40.05
C PRO A 373 -32.02 47.85 41.41
N ASP A 374 -32.84 46.80 41.42
CA ASP A 374 -33.35 46.12 42.62
C ASP A 374 -32.45 44.96 43.11
N GLY A 375 -31.38 44.63 42.37
CA GLY A 375 -30.45 43.54 42.68
C GLY A 375 -30.89 42.14 42.22
N LYS A 376 -31.98 42.01 41.46
CA LYS A 376 -32.41 40.74 40.85
C LYS A 376 -31.82 40.51 39.46
N LEU A 377 -31.86 39.26 39.01
CA LEU A 377 -31.35 38.83 37.70
C LEU A 377 -32.21 39.31 36.53
N LEU A 378 -31.57 39.62 35.41
CA LEU A 378 -32.22 39.84 34.12
C LEU A 378 -32.37 38.53 33.30
N ALA A 379 -31.51 37.54 33.51
CA ALA A 379 -31.54 36.25 32.82
C ALA A 379 -31.18 35.10 33.78
N PRO A 380 -31.76 33.89 33.61
CA PRO A 380 -31.53 32.74 34.48
C PRO A 380 -30.22 32.00 34.14
N GLY A 381 -29.11 32.73 33.99
CA GLY A 381 -27.79 32.20 33.62
C GLY A 381 -27.17 31.23 34.65
N HIS A 382 -27.83 31.05 35.79
CA HIS A 382 -27.49 30.06 36.80
C HIS A 382 -27.87 28.63 36.39
N LEU A 383 -28.95 28.44 35.61
CA LEU A 383 -29.40 27.12 35.17
C LEU A 383 -28.30 26.39 34.38
N TYR A 384 -27.68 27.09 33.41
CA TYR A 384 -26.52 26.57 32.70
C TYR A 384 -25.30 26.38 33.63
N GLY A 385 -25.04 27.34 34.52
CA GLY A 385 -23.87 27.35 35.38
C GLY A 385 -23.84 26.16 36.35
N ASP A 386 -24.94 25.94 37.05
CA ASP A 386 -25.14 24.82 37.99
C ASP A 386 -25.20 23.49 37.24
N LEU A 387 -25.91 23.41 36.10
CA LEU A 387 -25.90 22.21 35.23
C LEU A 387 -24.47 21.75 34.89
N VAL A 388 -23.64 22.66 34.37
CA VAL A 388 -22.29 22.33 33.90
C VAL A 388 -21.31 22.08 35.04
N ASN A 389 -21.32 22.88 36.10
CA ASN A 389 -20.40 22.68 37.23
C ASN A 389 -20.77 21.45 38.09
N THR A 390 -22.05 21.06 38.17
CA THR A 390 -22.47 19.87 38.94
C THR A 390 -22.33 18.59 38.15
N TYR A 391 -22.85 18.53 36.91
CA TYR A 391 -22.95 17.28 36.15
C TYR A 391 -21.87 17.11 35.08
N LEU A 392 -21.29 18.20 34.55
CA LEU A 392 -20.27 18.15 33.50
C LEU A 392 -18.89 18.71 33.92
N PRO A 393 -18.38 18.44 35.16
CA PRO A 393 -17.20 19.11 35.71
C PRO A 393 -15.91 18.87 34.91
N ASN A 394 -15.82 17.73 34.21
CA ASN A 394 -14.68 17.36 33.38
C ASN A 394 -14.90 17.58 31.86
N ALA A 395 -16.02 18.17 31.44
CA ALA A 395 -16.21 18.62 30.05
C ALA A 395 -15.15 19.66 29.66
N VAL A 396 -14.80 19.71 28.38
CA VAL A 396 -13.86 20.70 27.81
C VAL A 396 -14.58 21.62 26.83
N ALA A 397 -14.01 22.80 26.57
CA ALA A 397 -14.64 23.85 25.76
C ALA A 397 -13.58 24.76 25.11
N GLU A 398 -13.92 25.42 24.00
CA GLU A 398 -13.15 26.56 23.47
C GLU A 398 -13.15 27.70 24.49
N TYR A 399 -14.32 27.94 25.07
CA TYR A 399 -14.56 28.95 26.10
C TYR A 399 -14.34 28.37 27.49
N ALA A 400 -13.05 28.25 27.82
CA ALA A 400 -12.55 27.63 29.04
C ALA A 400 -12.93 28.40 30.32
N LYS A 401 -12.69 27.80 31.49
CA LYS A 401 -13.00 28.38 32.82
C LYS A 401 -12.04 29.50 33.18
N ALA A 402 -12.39 30.33 34.16
CA ALA A 402 -11.50 31.38 34.64
C ALA A 402 -10.18 30.77 35.16
N GLY A 403 -9.04 31.22 34.62
CA GLY A 403 -7.70 30.68 34.90
C GLY A 403 -7.18 29.64 33.90
N GLU A 404 -8.03 29.13 32.99
CA GLU A 404 -7.62 28.19 31.94
C GLU A 404 -7.20 28.91 30.64
N PRO A 405 -6.31 28.35 29.81
CA PRO A 405 -6.01 28.88 28.48
C PRO A 405 -7.28 28.97 27.62
N GLY A 406 -7.60 30.17 27.10
CA GLY A 406 -8.86 30.43 26.39
C GLY A 406 -10.04 30.86 27.27
N ALA A 407 -9.81 31.19 28.55
CA ALA A 407 -10.84 31.59 29.51
C ALA A 407 -11.87 32.60 28.96
N ASN A 408 -13.11 32.14 28.76
CA ASN A 408 -14.27 32.97 28.43
C ASN A 408 -15.56 32.38 29.04
N PRO A 409 -15.60 32.17 30.38
CA PRO A 409 -16.61 31.37 31.03
C PRO A 409 -18.02 31.98 31.01
N ASN A 410 -19.02 31.12 31.26
CA ASN A 410 -20.33 31.54 31.75
C ASN A 410 -20.16 31.96 33.22
N GLN A 411 -20.44 33.21 33.56
CA GLN A 411 -20.44 33.68 34.96
C GLN A 411 -21.87 33.71 35.48
N TYR A 412 -22.08 33.32 36.74
CA TYR A 412 -23.43 33.16 37.30
C TYR A 412 -23.47 33.22 38.83
N TYR A 413 -24.65 33.44 39.38
CA TYR A 413 -24.95 33.37 40.82
C TYR A 413 -25.55 31.99 41.14
N PRO A 414 -24.94 31.14 41.99
CA PRO A 414 -25.39 29.76 42.20
C PRO A 414 -26.79 29.62 42.78
N GLY A 415 -27.66 28.89 42.07
CA GLY A 415 -29.09 28.77 42.37
C GLY A 415 -29.85 30.10 42.23
N GLY A 416 -29.37 31.03 41.40
CA GLY A 416 -29.97 32.35 41.16
C GLY A 416 -29.73 33.39 42.26
N ASP A 417 -29.14 33.00 43.38
CA ASP A 417 -29.01 33.80 44.59
C ASP A 417 -27.92 34.88 44.48
N THR A 418 -28.36 36.13 44.29
CA THR A 418 -27.49 37.30 44.11
C THR A 418 -26.74 37.72 45.37
N THR A 419 -26.97 37.09 46.52
CA THR A 419 -26.16 37.29 47.74
C THR A 419 -24.89 36.45 47.76
N LYS A 420 -24.80 35.40 46.94
CA LYS A 420 -23.60 34.55 46.82
C LYS A 420 -22.52 35.21 45.96
N ALA A 421 -21.27 34.78 46.13
CA ALA A 421 -20.21 35.12 45.19
C ALA A 421 -20.46 34.49 43.81
N ILE A 422 -20.14 35.25 42.75
CA ILE A 422 -20.24 34.79 41.36
C ILE A 422 -19.31 33.59 41.16
N GLN A 423 -19.84 32.53 40.55
CA GLN A 423 -19.08 31.36 40.08
C GLN A 423 -18.90 31.39 38.56
N THR A 424 -18.00 30.54 38.07
CA THR A 424 -17.72 30.38 36.64
C THR A 424 -17.89 28.91 36.22
N ALA A 425 -18.45 28.70 35.02
CA ALA A 425 -18.54 27.40 34.36
C ALA A 425 -17.92 27.49 32.95
N ARG A 426 -17.41 26.37 32.41
CA ARG A 426 -16.97 26.30 31.01
C ARG A 426 -18.17 26.52 30.09
N ARG A 427 -17.99 27.19 28.96
CA ARG A 427 -19.10 27.68 28.14
C ARG A 427 -19.21 26.94 26.81
N LEU A 428 -19.63 25.67 26.86
CA LEU A 428 -19.88 24.78 25.72
C LEU A 428 -20.61 25.51 24.58
N GLN A 429 -20.07 25.47 23.37
CA GLN A 429 -20.72 25.97 22.16
C GLN A 429 -21.57 24.88 21.51
N VAL A 430 -22.76 25.26 21.02
CA VAL A 430 -23.69 24.35 20.36
C VAL A 430 -23.40 24.25 18.85
N PRO A 431 -23.43 23.05 18.24
CA PRO A 431 -23.74 21.74 18.80
C PRO A 431 -22.56 21.12 19.57
N ALA A 432 -22.79 20.76 20.84
CA ALA A 432 -21.88 19.93 21.62
C ALA A 432 -22.51 18.56 21.82
N LEU A 433 -21.81 17.49 21.43
CA LEU A 433 -22.19 16.11 21.73
C LEU A 433 -21.22 15.55 22.78
N VAL A 434 -21.78 15.00 23.86
CA VAL A 434 -21.03 14.32 24.93
C VAL A 434 -21.65 12.96 25.23
N THR A 435 -20.85 12.01 25.71
CA THR A 435 -21.34 10.84 26.42
C THR A 435 -21.25 11.12 27.92
N TYR A 436 -22.36 10.99 28.64
CA TYR A 436 -22.43 11.16 30.09
C TYR A 436 -22.70 9.83 30.82
N ASN A 437 -22.04 9.61 31.96
CA ASN A 437 -22.32 8.50 32.87
C ASN A 437 -21.94 8.92 34.31
N GLN A 438 -22.92 9.06 35.21
CA GLN A 438 -22.76 9.70 36.53
C GLN A 438 -21.64 9.08 37.39
N ASN A 439 -21.47 7.75 37.33
CA ASN A 439 -20.49 7.01 38.11
C ASN A 439 -19.17 6.75 37.35
N HIS A 440 -19.03 7.24 36.12
CA HIS A 440 -17.79 7.06 35.34
C HIS A 440 -16.58 7.73 36.01
N LYS A 441 -15.43 7.06 35.86
CA LYS A 441 -14.16 7.50 36.42
C LYS A 441 -13.09 7.53 35.34
N ASP A 442 -12.22 8.52 35.40
CA ASP A 442 -11.07 8.60 34.51
C ASP A 442 -10.09 7.45 34.75
N ALA A 443 -9.08 7.35 33.88
CA ALA A 443 -8.02 6.35 34.01
C ALA A 443 -7.11 6.54 35.25
N LEU A 444 -7.38 7.52 36.12
CA LEU A 444 -6.72 7.75 37.41
C LEU A 444 -7.66 7.49 38.62
N GLY A 445 -8.94 7.19 38.37
CA GLY A 445 -9.94 6.89 39.39
C GLY A 445 -10.74 8.10 39.91
N ASN A 446 -10.52 9.30 39.35
CA ASN A 446 -11.29 10.51 39.68
C ASN A 446 -12.69 10.42 39.06
N ALA A 447 -13.69 11.07 39.69
CA ALA A 447 -15.01 11.21 39.08
C ALA A 447 -14.91 12.05 37.79
N ALA A 448 -15.32 11.47 36.67
CA ALA A 448 -15.18 12.06 35.34
C ALA A 448 -16.41 11.72 34.50
N PRO A 449 -17.61 12.22 34.87
CA PRO A 449 -18.87 11.74 34.32
C PRO A 449 -19.07 12.06 32.83
N VAL A 450 -18.31 12.98 32.24
CA VAL A 450 -18.21 13.11 30.78
C VAL A 450 -17.17 12.12 30.26
N VAL A 451 -17.63 11.09 29.56
CA VAL A 451 -16.84 9.95 29.10
C VAL A 451 -16.05 10.30 27.83
N ASP A 452 -16.75 10.79 26.80
CA ASP A 452 -16.19 11.24 25.52
C ASP A 452 -16.94 12.50 25.06
N GLN A 453 -16.33 13.29 24.18
CA GLN A 453 -16.88 14.56 23.70
C GLN A 453 -16.42 14.83 22.26
N ALA A 454 -17.34 15.25 21.39
CA ALA A 454 -17.03 15.64 20.03
C ALA A 454 -16.45 17.07 20.02
N ILE A 455 -15.13 17.18 20.13
CA ILE A 455 -14.41 18.46 20.16
C ILE A 455 -13.01 18.33 19.52
N ARG A 456 -12.50 19.42 18.93
CA ARG A 456 -11.11 19.51 18.46
C ARG A 456 -10.20 19.88 19.62
N THR A 457 -9.20 19.07 19.92
CA THR A 457 -8.02 19.47 20.72
C THR A 457 -7.00 20.16 19.81
N ASN A 458 -6.36 21.21 20.30
CA ASN A 458 -5.32 21.96 19.59
C ASN A 458 -3.92 21.70 20.18
N ASP A 459 -2.86 21.82 19.36
CA ASP A 459 -1.46 21.54 19.75
C ASP A 459 -0.91 22.47 20.87
N ASN A 460 -1.63 23.54 21.22
CA ASN A 460 -1.35 24.46 22.33
C ASN A 460 -2.09 24.08 23.63
N GLY A 461 -2.87 23.00 23.65
CA GLY A 461 -3.68 22.57 24.79
C GLY A 461 -5.02 23.29 24.97
N THR A 462 -5.44 24.18 24.05
CA THR A 462 -6.83 24.68 24.02
C THR A 462 -7.72 23.75 23.19
N TYR A 463 -9.03 24.02 23.19
CA TYR A 463 -10.00 23.29 22.39
C TYR A 463 -10.70 24.21 21.38
N THR A 464 -11.46 23.62 20.47
CA THR A 464 -12.32 24.29 19.48
C THR A 464 -13.57 23.45 19.28
N GLU A 465 -14.75 24.04 19.41
CA GLU A 465 -16.01 23.33 19.13
C GLU A 465 -16.35 23.33 17.63
N TYR A 466 -17.05 22.29 17.19
CA TYR A 466 -17.35 22.06 15.77
C TYR A 466 -18.53 22.91 15.26
N MET A 467 -18.30 24.21 15.10
CA MET A 467 -19.19 25.14 14.41
C MET A 467 -19.12 24.95 12.88
N THR A 468 -19.75 23.90 12.37
CA THR A 468 -19.60 23.43 10.97
C THR A 468 -20.44 24.18 9.93
N GLU A 469 -21.59 24.76 10.29
CA GLU A 469 -22.59 25.21 9.29
C GLU A 469 -22.18 26.48 8.54
N TYR A 470 -21.13 27.17 8.98
CA TYR A 470 -20.42 28.18 8.17
C TYR A 470 -20.03 27.68 6.76
N TRP A 471 -20.00 26.36 6.54
CA TRP A 471 -19.58 25.72 5.29
C TRP A 471 -20.40 24.48 4.88
N TYR A 472 -21.61 24.29 5.41
CA TYR A 472 -22.42 23.11 5.05
C TYR A 472 -22.90 23.19 3.60
N VAL A 473 -22.41 22.27 2.77
CA VAL A 473 -22.83 22.13 1.36
C VAL A 473 -23.00 20.65 1.04
N ALA A 474 -24.25 20.18 1.07
CA ALA A 474 -24.57 18.86 0.53
C ALA A 474 -24.36 18.86 -1.00
N GLY A 475 -23.57 17.92 -1.51
CA GLY A 475 -23.56 17.53 -2.92
C GLY A 475 -22.91 18.47 -3.96
N HIS A 476 -22.39 19.65 -3.60
CA HIS A 476 -21.91 20.63 -4.59
C HIS A 476 -20.47 21.13 -4.40
N ASP A 477 -19.71 21.10 -5.50
CA ASP A 477 -18.60 22.03 -5.73
C ASP A 477 -19.17 23.39 -6.14
N LEU A 478 -19.14 24.35 -5.21
CA LEU A 478 -19.51 25.73 -5.49
C LEU A 478 -18.42 26.39 -6.37
N PRO A 479 -18.81 27.25 -7.33
CA PRO A 479 -17.86 28.00 -8.14
C PRO A 479 -17.03 28.97 -7.29
N ASN A 480 -15.83 29.32 -7.76
CA ASN A 480 -14.95 30.33 -7.16
C ASN A 480 -15.52 31.76 -7.30
N THR A 481 -16.63 32.06 -6.61
CA THR A 481 -17.17 33.42 -6.48
C THR A 481 -16.52 34.14 -5.30
N PRO A 482 -15.88 35.31 -5.50
CA PRO A 482 -15.11 35.99 -4.46
C PRO A 482 -16.00 36.82 -3.53
N ASP A 483 -16.83 36.16 -2.71
CA ASP A 483 -17.50 36.82 -1.58
C ASP A 483 -16.48 37.05 -0.45
N THR A 484 -16.08 38.31 -0.26
CA THR A 484 -14.85 38.68 0.48
C THR A 484 -15.06 39.07 1.95
N THR A 485 -16.28 39.03 2.48
CA THR A 485 -16.60 39.51 3.83
C THR A 485 -17.01 38.38 4.78
N LEU A 486 -16.08 37.96 5.63
CA LEU A 486 -16.31 37.07 6.78
C LEU A 486 -15.90 37.80 8.07
N ASN A 487 -16.83 37.90 9.02
CA ASN A 487 -16.81 38.76 10.21
C ASN A 487 -15.44 39.24 10.73
N GLY A 488 -15.01 40.42 10.25
CA GLY A 488 -14.00 41.28 10.87
C GLY A 488 -12.53 40.85 10.75
N THR A 489 -12.18 39.60 11.06
CA THR A 489 -10.81 39.28 11.51
C THR A 489 -10.22 37.95 10.99
N LEU A 490 -10.49 37.56 9.73
CA LEU A 490 -9.75 36.47 9.07
C LEU A 490 -9.23 36.88 7.69
N ALA A 491 -7.92 37.07 7.59
CA ALA A 491 -7.21 37.60 6.40
C ALA A 491 -7.27 36.67 5.16
N ALA A 492 -7.03 37.25 3.99
CA ALA A 492 -7.16 36.57 2.70
C ALA A 492 -6.11 35.47 2.47
N GLY A 493 -6.52 34.40 1.76
CA GLY A 493 -5.72 33.23 1.40
C GLY A 493 -6.51 32.30 0.47
N SER A 494 -5.82 31.45 -0.30
CA SER A 494 -6.42 30.64 -1.38
C SER A 494 -7.21 29.42 -0.93
N ASP A 495 -6.81 28.77 0.16
CA ASP A 495 -7.21 27.38 0.46
C ASP A 495 -8.46 27.28 1.36
N ARG A 496 -9.09 28.44 1.66
CA ARG A 496 -10.08 28.61 2.74
C ARG A 496 -11.27 27.63 2.69
N LEU A 497 -11.78 27.31 1.49
CA LEU A 497 -12.90 26.37 1.32
C LEU A 497 -12.48 24.91 1.59
N THR A 498 -11.22 24.56 1.34
CA THR A 498 -10.70 23.21 1.60
C THR A 498 -10.53 23.01 3.11
N ASN A 499 -9.83 23.93 3.78
CA ASN A 499 -9.69 23.94 5.25
C ASN A 499 -11.04 23.85 5.98
N ALA A 500 -12.07 24.50 5.43
CA ALA A 500 -13.44 24.46 5.90
C ALA A 500 -14.10 23.08 5.75
N ARG A 501 -14.05 22.49 4.55
CA ARG A 501 -14.55 21.13 4.27
C ARG A 501 -13.82 20.07 5.12
N ASP A 502 -12.51 20.25 5.33
CA ASP A 502 -11.71 19.37 6.17
C ASP A 502 -12.09 19.49 7.66
N PHE A 503 -12.33 20.70 8.17
CA PHE A 503 -12.81 20.91 9.55
C PHE A 503 -14.24 20.37 9.75
N ALA A 504 -15.11 20.48 8.74
CA ALA A 504 -16.42 19.84 8.77
C ALA A 504 -16.32 18.30 8.74
N THR A 505 -15.32 17.74 8.03
CA THR A 505 -15.09 16.28 8.06
C THR A 505 -14.52 15.83 9.40
N GLU A 506 -13.56 16.56 9.98
CA GLU A 506 -13.03 16.34 11.33
C GLU A 506 -14.14 16.35 12.39
N ALA A 507 -15.17 17.19 12.22
CA ALA A 507 -16.35 17.20 13.07
C ALA A 507 -17.20 15.93 12.94
N LEU A 508 -17.54 15.52 11.70
CA LEU A 508 -18.35 14.32 11.45
C LEU A 508 -17.63 13.06 11.94
N ASP A 509 -16.33 12.90 11.63
CA ASP A 509 -15.49 11.82 12.16
C ASP A 509 -15.52 11.79 13.71
N ALA A 510 -15.49 12.97 14.36
CA ALA A 510 -15.53 13.07 15.82
C ALA A 510 -16.91 12.77 16.45
N TYR A 511 -18.04 13.07 15.77
CA TYR A 511 -19.38 12.64 16.21
C TYR A 511 -19.54 11.12 16.05
N ALA A 512 -19.08 10.57 14.94
CA ALA A 512 -19.09 9.14 14.65
C ALA A 512 -18.21 8.35 15.64
N ASP A 513 -17.05 8.87 16.07
CA ASP A 513 -16.24 8.28 17.15
C ASP A 513 -17.02 8.21 18.48
N VAL A 514 -17.68 9.30 18.89
CA VAL A 514 -18.38 9.38 20.19
C VAL A 514 -19.55 8.40 20.23
N LEU A 515 -20.39 8.38 19.18
CA LEU A 515 -21.52 7.46 19.10
C LEU A 515 -21.06 6.01 18.84
N GLY A 516 -19.99 5.82 18.06
CA GLY A 516 -19.37 4.53 17.82
C GLY A 516 -18.77 3.89 19.07
N SER A 517 -18.30 4.70 20.03
CA SER A 517 -17.81 4.23 21.33
C SER A 517 -18.90 3.58 22.21
N LEU A 518 -20.17 3.84 21.90
CA LEU A 518 -21.36 3.22 22.53
C LEU A 518 -21.88 2.00 21.76
N GLY A 519 -21.30 1.72 20.58
CA GLY A 519 -21.66 0.63 19.69
C GLY A 519 -20.57 -0.44 19.64
N SER A 520 -19.71 -0.38 18.62
CA SER A 520 -18.64 -1.37 18.39
C SER A 520 -17.27 -0.79 18.07
N THR A 521 -17.13 0.54 18.04
CA THR A 521 -15.92 1.23 17.57
C THR A 521 -14.95 1.44 18.74
N HIS A 522 -13.98 0.53 18.86
CA HIS A 522 -12.95 0.59 19.89
C HIS A 522 -11.56 0.40 19.30
N TYR A 523 -10.62 1.28 19.66
CA TYR A 523 -9.24 1.29 19.19
C TYR A 523 -8.27 0.93 20.32
N THR A 524 -7.36 -0.02 20.06
CA THR A 524 -6.29 -0.40 21.00
C THR A 524 -5.09 0.53 20.84
N SER A 525 -4.65 1.16 21.94
CA SER A 525 -3.44 1.99 21.97
C SER A 525 -2.20 1.25 22.47
N SER A 526 -1.02 1.79 22.13
CA SER A 526 0.27 1.44 22.70
C SER A 526 1.08 2.70 22.98
N THR A 527 1.70 2.75 24.16
CA THR A 527 2.63 3.81 24.55
C THR A 527 4.07 3.32 24.34
N ALA A 528 4.95 4.20 23.86
CA ALA A 528 6.38 3.96 23.67
C ALA A 528 7.19 5.12 24.27
N VAL A 529 8.28 4.80 24.97
CA VAL A 529 9.08 5.78 25.73
C VAL A 529 10.57 5.60 25.46
N SER A 530 11.29 6.70 25.51
CA SER A 530 12.76 6.78 25.45
C SER A 530 13.26 7.76 26.52
N VAL A 531 14.20 7.33 27.36
CA VAL A 531 14.81 8.18 28.41
C VAL A 531 16.06 8.88 27.86
N ASP A 532 16.12 10.21 28.01
CA ASP A 532 17.26 11.07 27.61
C ASP A 532 17.74 10.87 26.16
N GLY A 533 16.80 10.53 25.27
CA GLY A 533 17.06 10.25 23.85
C GLY A 533 17.63 8.85 23.55
N ALA A 534 17.88 8.03 24.57
CA ALA A 534 18.25 6.62 24.41
C ALA A 534 17.00 5.73 24.33
N SER A 535 17.09 4.62 23.59
CA SER A 535 16.05 3.58 23.54
C SER A 535 16.07 2.70 24.79
N SER A 536 15.77 3.30 25.94
CA SER A 536 15.67 2.68 27.25
C SER A 536 14.43 3.19 28.01
N THR A 537 13.96 2.38 28.95
CA THR A 537 12.89 2.67 29.91
C THR A 537 13.42 2.88 31.33
N ASP A 538 14.74 2.88 31.53
CA ASP A 538 15.32 2.86 32.86
C ASP A 538 15.68 4.28 33.35
N LEU A 539 15.37 4.54 34.62
CA LEU A 539 15.61 5.79 35.33
C LEU A 539 16.77 5.60 36.30
N VAL A 540 17.62 6.62 36.47
CA VAL A 540 18.86 6.51 37.24
C VAL A 540 18.88 7.53 38.39
N PRO A 541 19.08 7.11 39.65
CA PRO A 541 19.22 8.01 40.79
C PRO A 541 20.32 9.06 40.60
N GLY A 542 20.08 10.28 41.09
CA GLY A 542 20.94 11.44 40.90
C GLY A 542 20.77 12.17 39.56
N THR A 543 19.83 11.73 38.71
CA THR A 543 19.51 12.39 37.43
C THR A 543 18.11 13.02 37.46
N THR A 544 17.87 13.98 36.55
CA THR A 544 16.55 14.57 36.25
C THR A 544 16.16 14.18 34.81
N PRO A 545 15.76 12.92 34.58
CA PRO A 545 15.67 12.37 33.24
C PRO A 545 14.52 12.99 32.43
N THR A 546 14.75 13.21 31.14
CA THR A 546 13.74 13.69 30.20
C THR A 546 13.24 12.54 29.33
N LEU A 547 11.98 12.17 29.55
CA LEU A 547 11.25 11.22 28.74
C LEU A 547 10.89 11.86 27.39
N SER A 548 11.00 11.09 26.32
CA SER A 548 10.35 11.34 25.03
C SER A 548 9.34 10.22 24.80
N VAL A 549 8.06 10.59 24.75
CA VAL A 549 6.90 9.69 24.74
C VAL A 549 6.13 9.80 23.43
N THR A 550 5.80 8.65 22.85
CA THR A 550 4.93 8.52 21.66
C THR A 550 3.77 7.59 22.02
N VAL A 551 2.57 7.87 21.50
CA VAL A 551 1.42 6.98 21.61
C VAL A 551 0.91 6.70 20.20
N THR A 552 0.48 5.47 19.96
CA THR A 552 -0.22 5.08 18.74
C THR A 552 -1.49 4.29 19.09
N ALA A 553 -2.50 4.33 18.24
CA ALA A 553 -3.74 3.58 18.33
C ALA A 553 -4.05 2.99 16.95
N ALA A 554 -4.13 1.66 16.86
CA ALA A 554 -4.26 0.98 15.58
C ALA A 554 -5.68 1.15 15.01
N GLY A 555 -5.79 1.60 13.75
CA GLY A 555 -7.06 1.88 13.09
C GLY A 555 -7.63 3.27 13.37
N TYR A 556 -7.25 3.93 14.47
CA TYR A 556 -7.61 5.31 14.74
C TYR A 556 -6.79 6.26 13.86
N ALA A 557 -7.46 7.23 13.23
CA ALA A 557 -6.82 8.24 12.39
C ALA A 557 -7.55 9.58 12.59
N PRO A 558 -7.16 10.41 13.57
CA PRO A 558 -7.78 11.70 13.74
C PRO A 558 -7.45 12.56 12.52
N PHE A 559 -8.44 13.23 11.94
CA PHE A 559 -8.18 14.17 10.84
C PHE A 559 -7.16 15.21 11.30
N VAL A 560 -6.18 15.56 10.47
CA VAL A 560 -5.18 16.60 10.81
C VAL A 560 -5.05 17.61 9.67
N THR A 561 -5.68 18.77 9.85
CA THR A 561 -5.42 19.97 9.05
C THR A 561 -5.04 21.14 9.94
N PHE A 562 -3.87 21.70 9.65
CA PHE A 562 -3.30 22.84 10.37
C PHE A 562 -3.86 24.13 9.76
N ASN A 563 -4.77 24.79 10.47
CA ASN A 563 -5.37 26.05 10.04
C ASN A 563 -4.42 27.25 10.20
N ALA A 564 -3.37 27.27 9.37
CA ALA A 564 -2.67 28.49 9.00
C ALA A 564 -3.36 29.12 7.78
N ASN A 565 -3.49 30.44 7.74
CA ASN A 565 -4.24 31.18 6.70
C ASN A 565 -3.73 30.99 5.25
N SER A 566 -2.61 30.31 5.05
CA SER A 566 -1.89 30.20 3.78
C SER A 566 -1.30 28.81 3.50
N ALA A 567 -1.78 27.77 4.18
CA ALA A 567 -1.38 26.39 3.89
C ALA A 567 -2.44 25.40 4.39
N ASN A 568 -3.02 24.61 3.50
CA ASN A 568 -3.65 23.35 3.90
C ASN A 568 -2.63 22.21 3.90
N ALA A 569 -2.66 21.35 4.92
CA ALA A 569 -1.88 20.13 4.96
C ALA A 569 -2.73 18.96 4.41
N VAL A 570 -2.15 18.08 3.60
CA VAL A 570 -2.87 16.90 3.09
C VAL A 570 -3.36 16.05 4.28
N ARG A 571 -4.65 15.66 4.27
CA ARG A 571 -5.26 14.75 5.26
C ARG A 571 -4.29 13.61 5.62
N ASN A 572 -3.87 13.56 6.87
CA ASN A 572 -2.84 12.63 7.32
C ASN A 572 -3.36 11.18 7.32
N ALA A 573 -3.05 10.43 6.26
CA ALA A 573 -3.65 9.12 5.96
C ALA A 573 -3.06 7.94 6.77
N GLY A 574 -2.79 8.15 8.07
CA GLY A 574 -2.46 7.07 9.01
C GLY A 574 -1.04 7.10 9.60
N VAL A 575 -0.74 8.11 10.42
CA VAL A 575 -0.05 7.83 11.70
C VAL A 575 -1.10 7.91 12.79
N GLY A 576 -1.45 6.77 13.38
CA GLY A 576 -2.53 6.67 14.36
C GLY A 576 -2.17 7.23 15.74
N SER A 577 -1.54 8.39 15.84
CA SER A 577 -1.30 9.05 17.13
C SER A 577 -2.64 9.56 17.67
N PRO A 578 -3.14 9.08 18.82
CA PRO A 578 -4.44 9.50 19.32
C PRO A 578 -4.37 10.89 19.96
N ALA A 579 -5.55 11.51 20.14
CA ALA A 579 -5.70 12.68 20.99
C ALA A 579 -5.76 12.29 22.48
N GLY A 580 -5.63 13.27 23.37
CA GLY A 580 -5.61 13.07 24.83
C GLY A 580 -4.22 13.35 25.42
N SER A 581 -3.96 12.81 26.61
CA SER A 581 -2.74 13.12 27.38
C SER A 581 -2.03 11.87 27.90
N VAL A 582 -0.73 12.01 28.10
CA VAL A 582 0.11 11.07 28.86
C VAL A 582 0.47 11.66 30.22
N VAL A 583 0.58 10.80 31.22
CA VAL A 583 0.99 11.16 32.59
C VAL A 583 2.02 10.14 33.08
N VAL A 584 2.87 10.52 34.04
CA VAL A 584 3.79 9.60 34.70
C VAL A 584 3.24 9.32 36.10
N LEU A 585 3.20 8.05 36.48
CA LEU A 585 2.80 7.59 37.80
C LEU A 585 4.01 6.94 38.50
N ASP A 586 4.11 7.08 39.81
CA ASP A 586 5.12 6.39 40.63
C ASP A 586 4.73 4.91 40.91
N GLN A 587 5.48 4.24 41.79
CA GLN A 587 5.24 2.85 42.19
C GLN A 587 3.93 2.64 42.98
N ASP A 588 3.47 3.64 43.73
CA ASP A 588 2.19 3.61 44.46
C ASP A 588 1.00 4.03 43.57
N GLY A 589 1.29 4.65 42.42
CA GLY A 589 0.31 5.15 41.46
C GLY A 589 0.01 6.65 41.59
N HIS A 590 0.75 7.39 42.42
CA HIS A 590 0.61 8.85 42.49
C HIS A 590 1.22 9.50 41.25
N GLN A 591 0.68 10.67 40.91
CA GLN A 591 1.04 11.40 39.71
C GLN A 591 2.34 12.20 39.87
N VAL A 592 3.32 11.93 39.00
CA VAL A 592 4.61 12.60 38.93
C VAL A 592 4.57 13.68 37.84
N GLY A 593 4.30 14.92 38.25
CA GLY A 593 4.17 16.07 37.34
C GLY A 593 2.80 16.15 36.64
N THR A 594 2.53 17.27 35.95
CA THR A 594 1.24 17.49 35.24
C THR A 594 1.10 16.58 34.01
N PRO A 595 -0.12 16.20 33.57
CA PRO A 595 -0.30 15.44 32.34
C PRO A 595 0.10 16.29 31.13
N VAL A 596 0.70 15.67 30.12
CA VAL A 596 1.15 16.34 28.89
C VAL A 596 0.29 15.89 27.72
N ALA A 597 -0.35 16.85 27.06
CA ALA A 597 -1.20 16.61 25.90
C ALA A 597 -0.39 16.14 24.68
N LEU A 598 -0.93 15.17 23.95
CA LEU A 598 -0.36 14.64 22.70
C LEU A 598 -0.53 15.64 21.55
N LYS A 599 0.48 15.73 20.68
CA LYS A 599 0.48 16.59 19.49
C LYS A 599 -0.19 15.89 18.32
N ARG A 600 -1.01 16.61 17.56
CA ARG A 600 -1.71 16.09 16.37
C ARG A 600 -0.77 15.68 15.25
N THR A 601 0.45 16.20 15.21
CA THR A 601 1.51 15.77 14.29
C THR A 601 1.97 14.32 14.51
N GLY A 602 1.64 13.69 15.65
CA GLY A 602 2.26 12.45 16.09
C GLY A 602 3.73 12.61 16.50
N THR A 603 4.23 13.85 16.62
CA THR A 603 5.57 14.11 17.13
C THR A 603 5.63 13.79 18.62
N PRO A 604 6.70 13.15 19.13
CA PRO A 604 6.85 12.85 20.54
C PRO A 604 6.65 14.07 21.46
N VAL A 605 6.14 13.80 22.65
CA VAL A 605 6.01 14.77 23.74
C VAL A 605 7.10 14.53 24.77
N SER A 606 7.60 15.62 25.36
CA SER A 606 8.71 15.56 26.32
C SER A 606 8.21 15.77 27.73
N ILE A 607 8.68 14.95 28.67
CA ILE A 607 8.35 15.04 30.11
C ILE A 607 9.66 14.99 30.88
N THR A 608 10.08 16.10 31.48
CA THR A 608 11.23 16.10 32.40
C THR A 608 10.75 15.71 33.79
N LEU A 609 11.31 14.63 34.33
CA LEU A 609 11.00 14.12 35.67
C LEU A 609 11.74 14.92 36.76
N PRO A 610 11.23 14.91 38.01
CA PRO A 610 11.99 15.37 39.16
C PRO A 610 13.28 14.56 39.34
N ALA A 611 14.16 15.02 40.23
CA ALA A 611 15.39 14.30 40.53
C ALA A 611 15.08 12.93 41.16
N ILE A 612 15.52 11.85 40.50
CA ILE A 612 15.36 10.48 40.97
C ILE A 612 16.30 10.26 42.16
N THR A 613 15.82 9.67 43.25
CA THR A 613 16.57 9.51 44.50
C THR A 613 16.99 8.06 44.76
N SER A 614 18.03 7.84 45.57
CA SER A 614 18.64 6.52 45.75
C SER A 614 17.81 5.52 46.55
N ASP A 615 16.77 6.00 47.25
CA ASP A 615 15.76 5.23 47.94
C ASP A 615 14.68 4.65 47.00
N GLN A 616 14.54 5.21 45.79
CA GLN A 616 13.61 4.73 44.76
C GLN A 616 14.16 3.53 43.96
N ILE A 617 15.35 3.02 44.27
CA ILE A 617 15.96 1.90 43.52
C ILE A 617 15.13 0.63 43.68
N GLY A 618 14.59 0.13 42.56
CA GLY A 618 13.67 -1.00 42.50
C GLY A 618 12.23 -0.61 42.11
N ASP A 619 11.88 0.68 42.16
CA ASP A 619 10.57 1.18 41.76
C ASP A 619 10.26 0.91 40.28
N VAL A 620 8.99 0.60 40.01
CA VAL A 620 8.41 0.56 38.67
C VAL A 620 7.39 1.70 38.52
N TRP A 621 7.86 2.82 37.98
CA TRP A 621 7.03 3.96 37.57
C TRP A 621 6.34 3.64 36.22
N LYS A 622 5.32 4.42 35.82
CA LYS A 622 4.54 4.13 34.61
C LYS A 622 4.20 5.38 33.82
N VAL A 623 4.59 5.41 32.54
CA VAL A 623 4.02 6.36 31.58
C VAL A 623 2.69 5.82 31.10
N LYS A 624 1.59 6.49 31.47
CA LYS A 624 0.23 6.09 31.12
C LYS A 624 -0.37 7.08 30.13
N TYR A 625 -0.75 6.60 28.95
CA TYR A 625 -1.72 7.28 28.10
C TYR A 625 -3.12 7.06 28.68
N LEU A 626 -3.87 8.15 28.90
CA LEU A 626 -5.15 8.11 29.62
C LEU A 626 -6.31 7.50 28.82
N GLY A 627 -6.18 7.34 27.50
CA GLY A 627 -7.28 6.93 26.62
C GLY A 627 -8.10 8.12 26.11
N ARG A 628 -9.22 7.80 25.44
CA ARG A 628 -10.30 8.70 25.07
C ARG A 628 -11.62 7.92 25.21
N GLY A 629 -12.46 8.30 26.16
CA GLY A 629 -13.74 7.64 26.46
C GLY A 629 -13.68 6.11 26.40
N TYR A 630 -14.64 5.52 25.69
CA TYR A 630 -14.57 4.11 25.27
C TYR A 630 -14.03 3.93 23.84
N SER A 631 -13.83 5.02 23.10
CA SER A 631 -13.32 4.98 21.72
C SER A 631 -11.87 4.49 21.68
N ILE A 632 -11.00 4.92 22.60
CA ILE A 632 -9.58 4.54 22.64
C ILE A 632 -9.17 4.10 24.04
N SER A 633 -8.81 2.82 24.18
CA SER A 633 -8.34 2.25 25.45
C SER A 633 -7.01 2.88 25.93
N SER A 634 -6.88 3.10 27.24
CA SER A 634 -5.61 3.52 27.87
C SER A 634 -4.48 2.50 27.66
N SER A 635 -3.22 2.95 27.61
CA SER A 635 -2.05 2.06 27.58
C SER A 635 -0.91 2.58 28.47
N THR A 636 0.00 1.69 28.85
CA THR A 636 1.12 1.99 29.77
C THR A 636 2.45 1.48 29.25
N THR A 637 3.51 2.23 29.53
CA THR A 637 4.91 1.76 29.48
C THR A 637 5.49 1.84 30.89
N ASP A 638 5.94 0.72 31.42
CA ASP A 638 6.65 0.67 32.70
C ASP A 638 8.07 1.25 32.55
N LEU A 639 8.49 2.04 33.53
CA LEU A 639 9.83 2.61 33.69
C LEU A 639 10.45 2.05 34.97
N LYS A 640 11.73 1.67 34.95
CA LYS A 640 12.39 1.03 36.10
C LYS A 640 13.45 1.92 36.70
N VAL A 641 13.40 2.16 38.01
CA VAL A 641 14.46 2.90 38.70
C VAL A 641 15.60 1.95 39.09
N GLY A 642 16.75 2.10 38.45
CA GLY A 642 17.93 1.25 38.64
C GLY A 642 19.22 2.06 38.80
N LYS A 643 20.23 1.46 39.45
CA LYS A 643 21.58 2.04 39.50
C LYS A 643 22.15 2.20 38.10
N GLN A 644 22.98 3.22 37.90
CA GLN A 644 23.72 3.38 36.65
C GLN A 644 24.54 2.13 36.35
N SER A 645 24.51 1.68 35.10
CA SER A 645 25.38 0.62 34.61
C SER A 645 26.18 1.07 33.39
N SER A 646 27.20 0.30 33.06
CA SER A 646 27.98 0.38 31.85
C SER A 646 28.33 -1.03 31.38
N VAL A 647 28.44 -1.20 30.06
CA VAL A 647 28.93 -2.44 29.44
C VAL A 647 30.01 -2.13 28.41
N ALA A 648 31.17 -2.77 28.55
CA ALA A 648 32.30 -2.64 27.66
C ALA A 648 32.50 -3.94 26.88
N LEU A 649 32.52 -3.86 25.54
CA LEU A 649 32.72 -5.02 24.68
C LEU A 649 34.18 -5.12 24.22
N THR A 650 34.78 -6.28 24.41
CA THR A 650 36.11 -6.64 23.88
C THR A 650 36.05 -7.95 23.10
N GLY A 651 36.91 -8.10 22.09
CA GLY A 651 36.94 -9.27 21.21
C GLY A 651 37.83 -9.03 19.99
N ALA A 652 37.95 -10.03 19.11
CA ALA A 652 38.86 -9.95 17.97
C ALA A 652 38.32 -9.04 16.84
N GLY A 653 39.16 -8.14 16.33
CA GLY A 653 38.80 -7.31 15.17
C GLY A 653 38.64 -8.09 13.85
N SER A 654 39.09 -9.35 13.79
CA SER A 654 38.89 -10.22 12.62
C SER A 654 38.93 -11.71 12.96
N THR A 655 38.30 -12.52 12.10
CA THR A 655 38.35 -14.00 12.10
C THR A 655 38.30 -14.49 10.63
N SER A 656 38.07 -15.79 10.40
CA SER A 656 37.78 -16.36 9.07
C SER A 656 36.51 -17.22 9.10
N VAL A 657 35.85 -17.40 7.94
CA VAL A 657 34.69 -18.29 7.82
C VAL A 657 35.07 -19.71 8.27
N GLY A 658 34.25 -20.33 9.12
CA GLY A 658 34.53 -21.62 9.74
C GLY A 658 35.26 -21.53 11.08
N THR A 659 35.64 -20.34 11.56
CA THR A 659 36.28 -20.14 12.86
C THR A 659 35.39 -19.32 13.79
N ALA A 660 34.85 -19.98 14.82
CA ALA A 660 34.14 -19.31 15.91
C ALA A 660 35.11 -18.41 16.71
N VAL A 661 34.62 -17.30 17.27
CA VAL A 661 35.45 -16.35 18.02
C VAL A 661 34.73 -15.82 19.24
N ALA A 662 35.45 -15.73 20.36
CA ALA A 662 34.91 -15.22 21.62
C ALA A 662 34.98 -13.68 21.69
N TYR A 663 33.93 -13.11 22.27
CA TYR A 663 33.85 -11.75 22.77
C TYR A 663 33.56 -11.79 24.27
N THR A 664 34.09 -10.82 25.01
CA THR A 664 33.78 -10.62 26.43
C THR A 664 33.12 -9.27 26.58
N ALA A 665 31.89 -9.27 27.07
CA ALA A 665 31.24 -8.06 27.56
C ALA A 665 31.46 -7.97 29.07
N THR A 666 32.15 -6.94 29.54
CA THR A 666 32.30 -6.63 30.97
C THR A 666 31.20 -5.65 31.37
N VAL A 667 30.43 -5.97 32.40
CA VAL A 667 29.39 -5.11 32.97
C VAL A 667 29.85 -4.48 34.29
N THR A 668 29.09 -3.53 34.82
CA THR A 668 29.30 -2.96 36.16
C THR A 668 29.28 -4.04 37.24
N GLU A 669 30.17 -3.94 38.22
CA GLU A 669 30.27 -4.89 39.33
C GLU A 669 28.95 -4.97 40.12
N GLY A 670 28.49 -6.19 40.38
CA GLY A 670 27.21 -6.49 41.02
C GLY A 670 26.01 -6.67 40.07
N ALA A 671 26.13 -6.34 38.78
CA ALA A 671 25.09 -6.58 37.79
C ALA A 671 24.93 -8.09 37.45
N THR A 672 23.70 -8.52 37.19
CA THR A 672 23.32 -9.92 36.98
C THR A 672 22.50 -10.11 35.69
N GLY A 673 22.08 -11.34 35.37
CA GLY A 673 21.25 -11.60 34.19
C GLY A 673 22.07 -11.95 32.94
N THR A 674 21.81 -11.28 31.81
CA THR A 674 22.42 -11.62 30.51
C THR A 674 22.82 -10.40 29.68
N VAL A 675 23.79 -10.60 28.78
CA VAL A 675 24.18 -9.63 27.74
C VAL A 675 23.88 -10.23 26.36
N SER A 676 23.44 -9.38 25.43
CA SER A 676 23.22 -9.73 24.02
C SER A 676 24.26 -9.08 23.11
N LEU A 677 24.94 -9.86 22.27
CA LEU A 677 25.72 -9.35 21.15
C LEU A 677 24.81 -9.16 19.93
N VAL A 678 24.70 -7.91 19.46
CA VAL A 678 23.89 -7.53 18.29
C VAL A 678 24.78 -7.02 17.15
N GLY A 679 24.24 -6.89 15.93
CA GLY A 679 24.98 -6.44 14.73
C GLY A 679 25.53 -7.56 13.83
N LEU A 680 25.18 -8.83 14.13
CA LEU A 680 25.51 -10.00 13.32
C LEU A 680 24.29 -10.51 12.53
N PRO A 681 24.49 -11.24 11.41
CA PRO A 681 23.38 -11.81 10.64
C PRO A 681 22.77 -13.03 11.35
N GLY A 682 21.53 -12.88 11.81
CA GLY A 682 20.78 -13.91 12.54
C GLY A 682 20.13 -13.33 13.80
N SER A 683 19.80 -14.20 14.76
CA SER A 683 19.39 -13.79 16.11
C SER A 683 20.58 -13.22 16.88
N ALA A 684 20.29 -12.34 17.86
CA ALA A 684 21.30 -11.89 18.82
C ALA A 684 21.91 -13.07 19.60
N ILE A 685 23.20 -12.98 19.92
CA ILE A 685 23.91 -14.03 20.68
C ILE A 685 23.84 -13.63 22.15
N THR A 686 23.21 -14.45 22.98
CA THR A 686 22.99 -14.15 24.40
C THR A 686 23.92 -14.98 25.29
N ALA A 687 24.54 -14.36 26.30
CA ALA A 687 25.30 -15.07 27.33
C ALA A 687 24.96 -14.55 28.74
N PRO A 688 24.93 -15.43 29.77
CA PRO A 688 24.74 -14.99 31.15
C PRO A 688 25.96 -14.22 31.66
N ILE A 689 25.72 -13.35 32.63
CA ILE A 689 26.77 -12.65 33.38
C ILE A 689 27.26 -13.57 34.51
N VAL A 690 28.57 -13.80 34.54
CA VAL A 690 29.30 -14.52 35.58
C VAL A 690 30.51 -13.67 35.96
N ASP A 691 30.69 -13.40 37.26
CA ASP A 691 31.78 -12.60 37.81
C ASP A 691 32.00 -11.24 37.08
N GLY A 692 30.89 -10.55 36.78
CA GLY A 692 30.90 -9.26 36.08
C GLY A 692 31.14 -9.32 34.57
N THR A 693 31.17 -10.52 33.96
CA THR A 693 31.43 -10.68 32.52
C THR A 693 30.47 -11.66 31.83
N ALA A 694 30.19 -11.44 30.54
CA ALA A 694 29.42 -12.35 29.70
C ALA A 694 30.26 -12.80 28.49
N ALA A 695 30.42 -14.13 28.34
CA ALA A 695 31.25 -14.75 27.31
C ALA A 695 30.42 -15.09 26.05
N LEU A 696 30.52 -14.22 25.05
CA LEU A 696 29.69 -14.19 23.84
C LEU A 696 30.43 -14.87 22.68
N THR A 697 30.04 -16.09 22.30
CA THR A 697 30.72 -16.84 21.22
C THR A 697 30.06 -16.60 19.87
N VAL A 698 30.74 -15.86 18.99
CA VAL A 698 30.35 -15.70 17.58
C VAL A 698 30.56 -17.03 16.85
N PRO A 699 29.53 -17.63 16.23
CA PRO A 699 29.62 -18.97 15.69
C PRO A 699 30.42 -19.04 14.38
N ALA A 700 31.04 -20.20 14.13
CA ALA A 700 31.79 -20.50 12.91
C ALA A 700 30.99 -20.36 11.59
N THR A 701 29.66 -20.28 11.69
CA THR A 701 28.71 -20.17 10.58
C THR A 701 28.51 -18.75 10.06
N VAL A 702 29.03 -17.72 10.73
CA VAL A 702 28.89 -16.32 10.24
C VAL A 702 29.59 -16.18 8.86
N PRO A 703 28.89 -15.66 7.83
CA PRO A 703 29.46 -15.47 6.49
C PRO A 703 30.65 -14.49 6.46
N ALA A 704 31.40 -14.50 5.35
CA ALA A 704 32.44 -13.49 5.14
C ALA A 704 31.83 -12.11 4.92
N GLY A 705 32.33 -11.12 5.66
CA GLY A 705 31.83 -9.75 5.67
C GLY A 705 32.49 -8.91 6.76
N THR A 706 32.14 -7.62 6.83
CA THR A 706 32.51 -6.74 7.94
C THR A 706 31.24 -6.35 8.67
N TYR A 707 31.24 -6.56 9.99
CA TYR A 707 30.09 -6.36 10.88
C TYR A 707 30.47 -5.37 11.98
N THR A 708 29.52 -4.53 12.37
CA THR A 708 29.67 -3.62 13.52
C THR A 708 28.80 -4.17 14.64
N VAL A 709 29.44 -4.61 15.73
CA VAL A 709 28.77 -5.30 16.84
C VAL A 709 28.82 -4.49 18.12
N THR A 710 27.74 -4.55 18.91
CA THR A 710 27.67 -3.97 20.26
C THR A 710 27.16 -5.01 21.24
N ALA A 711 27.56 -4.87 22.51
CA ALA A 711 26.96 -5.58 23.62
C ALA A 711 25.83 -4.72 24.19
N ALA A 712 24.64 -5.30 24.30
CA ALA A 712 23.50 -4.70 25.00
C ALA A 712 23.26 -5.50 26.29
N TYR A 713 23.46 -4.85 27.43
CA TYR A 713 23.02 -5.33 28.74
C TYR A 713 21.59 -4.85 28.99
N ALA A 714 20.67 -5.78 29.27
CA ALA A 714 19.24 -5.49 29.36
C ALA A 714 18.79 -4.89 30.72
N GLY A 715 19.73 -4.67 31.64
CA GLY A 715 19.42 -4.35 33.03
C GLY A 715 19.01 -5.58 33.85
N ASP A 716 18.89 -5.40 35.16
CA ASP A 716 18.32 -6.36 36.09
C ASP A 716 17.41 -5.64 37.11
N GLY A 717 17.14 -6.24 38.28
CA GLY A 717 16.33 -5.61 39.32
C GLY A 717 17.05 -4.52 40.15
N VAL A 718 18.33 -4.23 39.86
CA VAL A 718 19.18 -3.32 40.65
C VAL A 718 19.95 -2.33 39.76
N TYR A 719 20.25 -2.69 38.51
CA TYR A 719 21.03 -1.91 37.55
C TYR A 719 20.26 -1.69 36.24
N ALA A 720 20.26 -0.45 35.75
CA ALA A 720 19.69 -0.06 34.46
C ALA A 720 20.38 -0.76 33.26
N SER A 721 19.71 -0.81 32.12
CA SER A 721 20.29 -1.24 30.85
C SER A 721 21.44 -0.35 30.38
N SER A 722 22.34 -0.90 29.58
CA SER A 722 23.40 -0.14 28.91
C SER A 722 23.87 -0.82 27.62
N VAL A 723 24.46 -0.04 26.71
CA VAL A 723 24.97 -0.52 25.42
C VAL A 723 26.42 -0.08 25.24
N SER A 724 27.26 -0.98 24.73
CA SER A 724 28.68 -0.72 24.55
C SER A 724 28.98 0.20 23.38
N ALA A 725 30.17 0.79 23.39
CA ALA A 725 30.78 1.29 22.16
C ALA A 725 30.85 0.17 21.09
N PRO A 726 30.71 0.50 19.79
CA PRO A 726 30.74 -0.48 18.71
C PRO A 726 32.14 -1.02 18.43
N VAL A 727 32.23 -2.34 18.22
CA VAL A 727 33.45 -3.05 17.80
C VAL A 727 33.25 -3.56 16.38
N THR A 728 34.28 -3.49 15.54
CA THR A 728 34.22 -4.03 14.16
C THR A 728 34.76 -5.46 14.11
N LEU A 729 34.01 -6.39 13.51
CA LEU A 729 34.44 -7.75 13.19
C LEU A 729 34.57 -7.93 11.67
N THR A 730 35.77 -8.24 11.17
CA THR A 730 35.95 -8.67 9.77
C THR A 730 36.11 -10.19 9.68
N VAL A 731 35.13 -10.86 9.09
CA VAL A 731 35.16 -12.30 8.80
C VAL A 731 35.76 -12.51 7.41
N ASN A 732 36.98 -13.03 7.36
CA ASN A 732 37.74 -13.21 6.12
C ASN A 732 37.33 -14.47 5.35
N LYS A 733 37.49 -14.42 4.02
CA LYS A 733 37.35 -15.57 3.13
C LYS A 733 38.60 -16.46 3.17
N LEU A 734 38.40 -17.77 3.08
CA LEU A 734 39.46 -18.77 3.05
C LEU A 734 40.22 -18.74 1.71
N ALA A 735 41.51 -19.08 1.73
CA ALA A 735 42.33 -19.11 0.53
C ALA A 735 41.98 -20.29 -0.40
N SER A 736 41.98 -20.04 -1.71
CA SER A 736 41.86 -21.08 -2.75
C SER A 736 43.14 -21.20 -3.61
N LYS A 737 43.29 -22.34 -4.29
CA LYS A 737 44.45 -22.67 -5.13
C LYS A 737 44.02 -23.31 -6.46
N VAL A 738 44.22 -22.61 -7.58
CA VAL A 738 44.03 -23.17 -8.93
C VAL A 738 45.32 -23.78 -9.47
N THR A 739 45.22 -24.98 -10.05
CA THR A 739 46.24 -25.57 -10.93
C THR A 739 45.66 -25.90 -12.31
N LEU A 740 46.51 -25.87 -13.33
CA LEU A 740 46.14 -26.07 -14.74
C LEU A 740 47.08 -27.10 -15.38
N SER A 741 46.51 -28.08 -16.08
CA SER A 741 47.25 -29.10 -16.84
C SER A 741 46.65 -29.28 -18.22
N ALA A 742 47.49 -29.40 -19.25
CA ALA A 742 47.08 -29.65 -20.64
C ALA A 742 48.29 -30.19 -21.43
N ALA A 743 48.06 -30.65 -22.66
CA ALA A 743 49.16 -30.94 -23.58
C ALA A 743 49.95 -29.67 -23.92
N THR A 744 51.29 -29.72 -23.83
CA THR A 744 52.17 -28.57 -24.12
C THR A 744 52.44 -28.37 -25.62
N SER A 745 52.07 -29.33 -26.47
CA SER A 745 51.99 -29.10 -27.91
C SER A 745 50.91 -29.94 -28.58
N SER A 746 50.39 -29.44 -29.71
CA SER A 746 49.43 -30.13 -30.58
C SER A 746 49.76 -29.84 -32.05
N THR A 747 48.95 -30.37 -32.97
CA THR A 747 48.99 -30.03 -34.39
C THR A 747 47.73 -29.29 -34.82
N TYR A 748 47.86 -28.42 -35.82
CA TYR A 748 46.70 -27.75 -36.43
C TYR A 748 45.65 -28.77 -36.91
N GLY A 749 44.40 -28.59 -36.52
CA GLY A 749 43.31 -29.55 -36.75
C GLY A 749 43.07 -30.53 -35.60
N THR A 750 43.79 -30.41 -34.47
CA THR A 750 43.61 -31.25 -33.27
C THR A 750 43.16 -30.40 -32.08
N ALA A 751 42.01 -30.75 -31.48
CA ALA A 751 41.53 -30.13 -30.24
C ALA A 751 42.38 -30.56 -29.02
N VAL A 752 42.47 -29.70 -28.00
CA VAL A 752 43.27 -29.98 -26.79
C VAL A 752 42.37 -29.87 -25.55
N LYS A 753 42.37 -30.90 -24.70
CA LYS A 753 41.73 -30.83 -23.38
C LYS A 753 42.69 -30.22 -22.36
N ALA A 754 42.17 -29.32 -21.55
CA ALA A 754 42.85 -28.68 -20.44
C ALA A 754 42.05 -28.92 -19.15
N THR A 755 42.67 -29.58 -18.16
CA THR A 755 42.08 -29.87 -16.86
C THR A 755 42.52 -28.81 -15.86
N VAL A 756 41.54 -28.14 -15.27
CA VAL A 756 41.70 -27.21 -14.15
C VAL A 756 41.35 -27.96 -12.88
N LYS A 757 42.21 -27.92 -11.85
CA LYS A 757 41.88 -28.38 -10.50
C LYS A 757 41.89 -27.18 -9.55
N VAL A 758 40.91 -27.10 -8.65
CA VAL A 758 40.83 -26.07 -7.60
C VAL A 758 40.64 -26.74 -6.24
N THR A 759 41.45 -26.32 -5.28
CA THR A 759 41.34 -26.74 -3.88
C THR A 759 41.33 -25.54 -2.95
N ASP A 760 40.99 -25.77 -1.68
CA ASP A 760 41.38 -24.89 -0.58
C ASP A 760 42.89 -25.03 -0.26
N ALA A 761 43.31 -24.44 0.87
CA ALA A 761 44.66 -24.56 1.41
C ALA A 761 44.99 -25.96 1.97
N ALA A 762 44.00 -26.73 2.45
CA ALA A 762 44.18 -28.09 2.96
C ALA A 762 44.27 -29.15 1.84
N GLY A 763 43.87 -28.79 0.61
CA GLY A 763 43.84 -29.67 -0.56
C GLY A 763 42.47 -30.28 -0.86
N ALA A 764 41.43 -29.91 -0.11
CA ALA A 764 40.06 -30.36 -0.33
C ALA A 764 39.48 -29.77 -1.64
N PRO A 765 38.68 -30.52 -2.41
CA PRO A 765 38.15 -30.09 -3.70
C PRO A 765 37.07 -29.00 -3.57
N LEU A 766 37.20 -27.91 -4.34
CA LEU A 766 36.20 -26.83 -4.36
C LEU A 766 35.18 -26.97 -5.50
N THR A 767 34.02 -26.33 -5.32
CA THR A 767 32.94 -26.19 -6.32
C THR A 767 32.93 -24.77 -6.90
N GLY A 768 32.11 -24.51 -7.93
CA GLY A 768 31.99 -23.20 -8.57
C GLY A 768 32.55 -23.16 -9.99
N ALA A 769 32.69 -21.95 -10.56
CA ALA A 769 33.11 -21.77 -11.95
C ALA A 769 34.60 -21.42 -12.08
N VAL A 770 35.23 -21.94 -13.14
CA VAL A 770 36.58 -21.57 -13.58
C VAL A 770 36.59 -21.08 -15.02
N THR A 771 37.51 -20.17 -15.31
CA THR A 771 37.68 -19.55 -16.63
C THR A 771 39.09 -19.84 -17.15
N LEU A 772 39.17 -20.51 -18.30
CA LEU A 772 40.42 -20.69 -19.06
C LEU A 772 40.58 -19.54 -20.07
N SER A 773 41.76 -18.93 -20.08
CA SER A 773 42.15 -17.82 -20.96
C SER A 773 43.46 -18.10 -21.67
N GLY A 774 43.82 -17.26 -22.65
CA GLY A 774 45.13 -17.31 -23.33
C GLY A 774 45.17 -17.93 -24.73
N ALA A 775 44.03 -18.42 -25.24
CA ALA A 775 43.91 -19.05 -26.56
C ALA A 775 42.71 -18.56 -27.40
N GLY A 776 42.37 -17.28 -27.27
CA GLY A 776 41.20 -16.66 -27.93
C GLY A 776 40.25 -16.08 -26.88
N ALA A 777 38.95 -16.17 -27.14
CA ALA A 777 37.92 -15.86 -26.14
C ALA A 777 38.09 -16.74 -24.89
N ALA A 778 37.68 -16.21 -23.74
CA ALA A 778 37.68 -16.94 -22.49
C ALA A 778 36.65 -18.09 -22.52
N LEU A 779 37.02 -19.25 -21.98
CA LEU A 779 36.17 -20.45 -21.93
C LEU A 779 35.88 -20.80 -20.47
N THR A 780 34.60 -20.84 -20.10
CA THR A 780 34.16 -21.19 -18.74
C THR A 780 33.82 -22.67 -18.61
N ALA A 781 34.00 -23.22 -17.41
CA ALA A 781 33.51 -24.55 -17.03
C ALA A 781 33.25 -24.61 -15.52
N THR A 782 32.30 -25.45 -15.11
CA THR A 782 31.97 -25.69 -13.70
C THR A 782 32.84 -26.80 -13.13
N LEU A 783 33.29 -26.63 -11.88
CA LEU A 783 34.03 -27.63 -11.12
C LEU A 783 33.08 -28.73 -10.61
N THR A 784 33.38 -29.98 -10.96
CA THR A 784 32.82 -31.18 -10.35
C THR A 784 33.92 -31.85 -9.53
N SER A 785 33.70 -32.03 -8.22
CA SER A 785 34.68 -32.58 -7.28
C SER A 785 36.08 -31.95 -7.41
N GLY A 786 36.15 -30.62 -7.44
CA GLY A 786 37.41 -29.88 -7.53
C GLY A 786 38.04 -29.82 -8.91
N GLN A 787 37.40 -30.35 -9.96
CA GLN A 787 37.99 -30.42 -11.31
C GLN A 787 37.01 -30.00 -12.41
N ALA A 788 37.54 -29.35 -13.45
CA ALA A 788 36.83 -29.00 -14.67
C ALA A 788 37.70 -29.28 -15.90
N VAL A 789 37.09 -29.72 -17.01
CA VAL A 789 37.80 -30.01 -18.26
C VAL A 789 37.30 -29.10 -19.37
N VAL A 790 38.16 -28.17 -19.81
CA VAL A 790 37.89 -27.25 -20.91
C VAL A 790 38.49 -27.80 -22.19
N THR A 791 37.76 -27.75 -23.31
CA THR A 791 38.27 -28.18 -24.62
C THR A 791 38.59 -26.98 -25.50
N LEU A 792 39.87 -26.82 -25.82
CA LEU A 792 40.38 -25.82 -26.77
C LEU A 792 40.11 -26.27 -28.22
N PRO A 793 39.71 -25.35 -29.11
CA PRO A 793 39.21 -25.70 -30.44
C PRO A 793 40.31 -26.21 -31.37
N ALA A 794 39.95 -27.17 -32.24
CA ALA A 794 40.87 -27.74 -33.24
C ALA A 794 41.36 -26.74 -34.30
N SER A 795 40.75 -25.56 -34.37
CA SER A 795 41.04 -24.48 -35.31
C SER A 795 42.12 -23.49 -34.83
N LEU A 796 42.67 -23.64 -33.62
CA LEU A 796 43.77 -22.81 -33.13
C LEU A 796 44.91 -22.77 -34.15
N ALA A 797 45.34 -21.56 -34.51
CA ALA A 797 46.40 -21.34 -35.49
C ALA A 797 47.78 -21.76 -34.95
N VAL A 798 48.74 -21.92 -35.85
CA VAL A 798 50.12 -22.32 -35.50
C VAL A 798 50.83 -21.18 -34.76
N LYS A 799 50.78 -21.25 -33.43
CA LYS A 799 51.38 -20.31 -32.47
C LYS A 799 51.59 -21.00 -31.12
N SER A 800 52.41 -20.42 -30.26
CA SER A 800 52.39 -20.69 -28.82
C SER A 800 51.34 -19.82 -28.12
N TYR A 801 50.55 -20.45 -27.25
CA TYR A 801 49.47 -19.87 -26.47
C TYR A 801 49.77 -20.00 -24.98
N ALA A 802 49.75 -18.89 -24.23
CA ALA A 802 50.04 -18.86 -22.80
C ALA A 802 48.74 -18.99 -22.01
N LEU A 803 48.36 -20.24 -21.70
CA LEU A 803 47.10 -20.56 -21.03
C LEU A 803 47.16 -20.17 -19.54
N LYS A 804 46.03 -19.71 -19.00
CA LYS A 804 45.83 -19.45 -17.56
C LYS A 804 44.40 -19.82 -17.16
N ALA A 805 44.25 -20.47 -16.00
CA ALA A 805 42.94 -20.77 -15.42
C ALA A 805 42.73 -19.91 -14.16
N THR A 806 41.56 -19.29 -14.04
CA THR A 806 41.18 -18.44 -12.91
C THR A 806 39.89 -18.95 -12.28
N TYR A 807 39.86 -18.99 -10.96
CA TYR A 807 38.69 -19.24 -10.13
C TYR A 807 38.25 -17.93 -9.49
N ALA A 808 36.98 -17.56 -9.63
CA ALA A 808 36.46 -16.26 -9.21
C ALA A 808 36.29 -16.12 -7.68
N GLY A 809 36.43 -17.20 -6.92
CA GLY A 809 36.04 -17.25 -5.51
C GLY A 809 34.54 -17.50 -5.33
N THR A 810 34.10 -17.51 -4.06
CA THR A 810 32.70 -17.65 -3.64
C THR A 810 32.40 -16.71 -2.47
N SER A 811 31.29 -16.90 -1.76
CA SER A 811 31.06 -16.31 -0.44
C SER A 811 32.12 -16.77 0.58
N THR A 812 32.54 -18.04 0.52
CA THR A 812 33.50 -18.64 1.47
C THR A 812 34.96 -18.46 1.07
N TYR A 813 35.29 -18.54 -0.23
CA TYR A 813 36.69 -18.61 -0.71
C TYR A 813 37.10 -17.39 -1.54
N THR A 814 38.37 -16.99 -1.44
CA THR A 814 38.98 -15.96 -2.29
C THR A 814 39.17 -16.44 -3.74
N SER A 815 39.35 -15.50 -4.67
CA SER A 815 39.75 -15.79 -6.04
C SER A 815 41.22 -16.23 -6.12
N SER A 816 41.55 -17.07 -7.09
CA SER A 816 42.94 -17.46 -7.36
C SER A 816 43.14 -17.83 -8.83
N THR A 817 44.41 -17.85 -9.29
CA THR A 817 44.77 -18.06 -10.71
C THR A 817 45.99 -18.95 -10.82
N SER A 818 46.02 -19.82 -11.84
CA SER A 818 47.10 -20.76 -12.08
C SER A 818 48.40 -20.09 -12.55
N ALA A 819 49.51 -20.80 -12.36
CA ALA A 819 50.69 -20.62 -13.20
C ALA A 819 50.31 -20.74 -14.70
N SER A 820 51.07 -20.09 -15.58
CA SER A 820 50.75 -20.13 -17.01
C SER A 820 51.33 -21.38 -17.67
N LEU A 821 50.54 -22.04 -18.52
CA LEU A 821 50.92 -23.24 -19.26
C LEU A 821 50.98 -22.94 -20.76
N THR A 822 52.13 -23.16 -21.39
CA THR A 822 52.32 -22.88 -22.81
C THR A 822 51.89 -24.07 -23.68
N LEU A 823 50.84 -23.89 -24.48
CA LEU A 823 50.45 -24.81 -25.57
C LEU A 823 51.03 -24.32 -26.90
N THR A 824 51.89 -25.11 -27.54
CA THR A 824 52.44 -24.79 -28.87
C THR A 824 51.79 -25.63 -29.97
N VAL A 825 50.99 -24.99 -30.82
CA VAL A 825 50.35 -25.62 -31.99
C VAL A 825 51.34 -25.64 -33.15
N LYS A 826 51.62 -26.84 -33.69
CA LYS A 826 52.57 -27.10 -34.79
C LYS A 826 51.83 -27.24 -36.13
N LYS A 827 52.51 -26.98 -37.25
CA LYS A 827 51.93 -27.14 -38.60
C LYS A 827 51.54 -28.60 -38.86
N LEU A 828 50.41 -28.81 -39.53
CA LEU A 828 50.01 -30.12 -40.02
C LEU A 828 50.97 -30.60 -41.12
N ALA A 829 51.63 -31.74 -40.92
CA ALA A 829 52.57 -32.32 -41.87
C ALA A 829 51.87 -32.86 -43.13
N THR A 830 52.49 -32.75 -44.31
CA THR A 830 51.90 -33.24 -45.58
C THR A 830 52.87 -34.11 -46.37
N LYS A 831 52.33 -34.93 -47.27
CA LYS A 831 53.06 -35.84 -48.16
C LYS A 831 52.54 -35.72 -49.58
N ALA A 832 53.39 -35.22 -50.48
CA ALA A 832 53.15 -35.21 -51.92
C ALA A 832 53.52 -36.56 -52.58
N THR A 833 52.91 -36.84 -53.73
CA THR A 833 53.19 -38.00 -54.60
C THR A 833 52.91 -37.63 -56.06
N ILE A 834 53.55 -38.32 -57.01
CA ILE A 834 53.34 -38.15 -58.46
C ILE A 834 52.97 -39.49 -59.09
N SER A 835 51.99 -39.49 -60.00
CA SER A 835 51.73 -40.59 -60.94
C SER A 835 51.72 -40.08 -62.39
N SER A 836 52.53 -40.71 -63.24
CA SER A 836 52.69 -40.33 -64.65
C SER A 836 53.20 -41.51 -65.49
N VAL A 837 53.04 -41.44 -66.81
CA VAL A 837 53.68 -42.42 -67.71
C VAL A 837 55.20 -42.30 -67.64
N LYS A 838 55.90 -43.44 -67.52
CA LYS A 838 57.36 -43.50 -67.40
C LYS A 838 58.08 -43.19 -68.72
N THR A 839 57.42 -43.41 -69.86
CA THR A 839 57.96 -43.23 -71.21
C THR A 839 56.97 -42.50 -72.11
N SER A 840 57.49 -41.77 -73.11
CA SER A 840 56.72 -41.16 -74.19
C SER A 840 57.54 -41.13 -75.50
N THR A 841 56.91 -40.67 -76.58
CA THR A 841 57.55 -40.46 -77.90
C THR A 841 57.48 -38.98 -78.29
N TYR A 842 58.50 -38.49 -79.00
CA TYR A 842 58.51 -37.13 -79.54
C TYR A 842 57.29 -36.93 -80.47
N GLY A 843 56.48 -35.91 -80.18
CA GLY A 843 55.16 -35.71 -80.79
C GLY A 843 53.96 -36.16 -79.95
N LYS A 844 54.13 -36.58 -78.69
CA LYS A 844 53.04 -36.93 -77.76
C LYS A 844 53.11 -36.16 -76.44
N ALA A 845 52.04 -35.44 -76.12
CA ALA A 845 51.85 -34.76 -74.84
C ALA A 845 51.66 -35.78 -73.70
N VAL A 846 52.00 -35.39 -72.47
CA VAL A 846 52.00 -36.27 -71.29
C VAL A 846 51.20 -35.66 -70.15
N LYS A 847 50.26 -36.41 -69.57
CA LYS A 847 49.57 -36.03 -68.33
C LYS A 847 50.34 -36.55 -67.10
N VAL A 848 50.40 -35.72 -66.07
CA VAL A 848 51.08 -35.98 -64.79
C VAL A 848 50.11 -35.63 -63.66
N THR A 849 49.74 -36.60 -62.85
CA THR A 849 48.87 -36.40 -61.68
C THR A 849 49.73 -36.24 -60.42
N VAL A 850 49.33 -35.34 -59.53
CA VAL A 850 49.97 -35.09 -58.24
C VAL A 850 48.91 -35.23 -57.15
N LYS A 851 49.18 -36.01 -56.10
CA LYS A 851 48.33 -36.10 -54.90
C LYS A 851 49.08 -35.60 -53.66
N VAL A 852 48.40 -34.82 -52.82
CA VAL A 852 48.88 -34.36 -51.51
C VAL A 852 47.86 -34.72 -50.43
N ALA A 853 48.34 -35.30 -49.33
CA ALA A 853 47.56 -35.63 -48.14
C ALA A 853 48.35 -35.31 -46.87
N ASP A 854 47.73 -35.35 -45.70
CA ASP A 854 48.43 -35.37 -44.41
C ASP A 854 48.99 -36.76 -44.08
N ALA A 855 49.64 -36.89 -42.92
CA ALA A 855 50.19 -38.16 -42.44
C ALA A 855 49.13 -39.25 -42.21
N ASN A 856 47.86 -38.87 -41.97
CA ASN A 856 46.73 -39.76 -41.76
C ASN A 856 45.96 -40.05 -43.06
N GLY A 857 46.48 -39.60 -44.22
CA GLY A 857 45.87 -39.80 -45.53
C GLY A 857 44.73 -38.83 -45.87
N LYS A 858 44.40 -37.88 -45.00
CA LYS A 858 43.37 -36.86 -45.25
C LYS A 858 43.80 -35.95 -46.39
N ALA A 859 42.90 -35.70 -47.33
CA ALA A 859 43.18 -34.86 -48.49
C ALA A 859 43.55 -33.42 -48.10
N ILE A 860 44.56 -32.86 -48.77
CA ILE A 860 45.03 -31.49 -48.56
C ILE A 860 44.74 -30.64 -49.81
N THR A 861 44.13 -29.47 -49.61
CA THR A 861 43.83 -28.50 -50.67
C THR A 861 44.95 -27.47 -50.83
N GLY A 862 44.93 -26.72 -51.93
CA GLY A 862 45.91 -25.66 -52.23
C GLY A 862 46.48 -25.80 -53.65
N LYS A 863 47.71 -25.35 -53.88
CA LYS A 863 48.36 -25.37 -55.20
C LYS A 863 49.66 -26.19 -55.19
N VAL A 864 49.91 -26.90 -56.29
CA VAL A 864 51.15 -27.65 -56.54
C VAL A 864 51.82 -27.17 -57.82
N THR A 865 53.14 -27.05 -57.78
CA THR A 865 53.97 -26.64 -58.91
C THR A 865 54.80 -27.83 -59.40
N LEU A 866 54.63 -28.20 -60.67
CA LEU A 866 55.42 -29.21 -61.36
C LEU A 866 56.53 -28.54 -62.18
N THR A 867 57.78 -28.98 -61.99
CA THR A 867 58.96 -28.53 -62.74
C THR A 867 59.71 -29.72 -63.36
N GLY A 868 60.75 -29.44 -64.15
CA GLY A 868 61.66 -30.46 -64.67
C GLY A 868 61.38 -30.96 -66.09
N ALA A 869 60.31 -30.49 -66.75
CA ALA A 869 60.00 -30.78 -68.16
C ALA A 869 59.52 -29.51 -68.90
N GLY A 870 60.49 -28.69 -69.32
CA GLY A 870 60.25 -27.31 -69.76
C GLY A 870 59.88 -26.40 -68.59
N SER A 871 59.17 -25.31 -68.88
CA SER A 871 58.72 -24.32 -67.90
C SER A 871 57.91 -24.94 -66.75
N ALA A 872 57.99 -24.32 -65.57
CA ALA A 872 57.17 -24.67 -64.42
C ALA A 872 55.66 -24.54 -64.74
N ARG A 873 54.84 -25.39 -64.14
CA ARG A 873 53.37 -25.39 -64.30
C ARG A 873 52.70 -25.58 -62.94
N THR A 874 51.76 -24.72 -62.60
CA THR A 874 51.02 -24.77 -61.34
C THR A 874 49.60 -25.30 -61.58
N ALA A 875 49.09 -26.14 -60.68
CA ALA A 875 47.71 -26.61 -60.70
C ALA A 875 47.13 -26.62 -59.27
N THR A 876 45.81 -26.44 -59.16
CA THR A 876 45.09 -26.48 -57.88
C THR A 876 44.70 -27.92 -57.54
N LEU A 877 44.88 -28.30 -56.27
CA LEU A 877 44.45 -29.57 -55.70
C LEU A 877 42.93 -29.52 -55.44
N THR A 878 42.21 -30.54 -55.90
CA THR A 878 40.77 -30.73 -55.58
C THR A 878 40.55 -31.05 -54.10
N SER A 879 39.29 -31.14 -53.67
CA SER A 879 38.89 -31.66 -52.35
C SER A 879 39.41 -33.08 -52.07
N ALA A 880 39.68 -33.89 -53.10
CA ALA A 880 40.34 -35.19 -52.99
C ALA A 880 41.89 -35.11 -52.92
N GLY A 881 42.44 -33.89 -52.83
CA GLY A 881 43.87 -33.62 -52.71
C GLY A 881 44.66 -33.91 -53.98
N GLN A 882 44.05 -33.76 -55.16
CA GLN A 882 44.65 -34.18 -56.44
C GLN A 882 44.63 -33.08 -57.50
N ALA A 883 45.68 -33.00 -58.32
CA ALA A 883 45.81 -32.08 -59.45
C ALA A 883 46.43 -32.79 -60.67
N VAL A 884 46.07 -32.37 -61.89
CA VAL A 884 46.60 -32.94 -63.15
C VAL A 884 47.28 -31.84 -63.97
N VAL A 885 48.52 -32.07 -64.36
CA VAL A 885 49.35 -31.16 -65.17
C VAL A 885 49.66 -31.80 -66.51
N THR A 886 49.57 -31.04 -67.61
CA THR A 886 49.90 -31.54 -68.96
C THR A 886 51.22 -30.95 -69.46
N LEU A 887 52.09 -31.82 -69.95
CA LEU A 887 53.40 -31.51 -70.55
C LEU A 887 53.31 -31.56 -72.09
N PRO A 888 54.06 -30.72 -72.82
CA PRO A 888 53.86 -30.49 -74.25
C PRO A 888 54.39 -31.64 -75.13
N ALA A 889 53.78 -31.80 -76.31
CA ALA A 889 54.17 -32.83 -77.29
C ALA A 889 55.57 -32.62 -77.92
N SER A 890 56.14 -31.42 -77.78
CA SER A 890 57.43 -31.00 -78.34
C SER A 890 58.64 -31.24 -77.42
N LEU A 891 58.46 -31.88 -76.24
CA LEU A 891 59.57 -32.26 -75.37
C LEU A 891 60.63 -33.06 -76.15
N ALA A 892 61.88 -32.61 -76.09
CA ALA A 892 63.01 -33.22 -76.79
C ALA A 892 63.28 -34.67 -76.35
N VAL A 893 63.94 -35.44 -77.21
CA VAL A 893 64.29 -36.85 -76.98
C VAL A 893 65.37 -36.98 -75.89
N LYS A 894 64.95 -36.98 -74.62
CA LYS A 894 65.79 -37.27 -73.44
C LYS A 894 64.96 -37.74 -72.25
N SER A 895 65.65 -38.10 -71.16
CA SER A 895 65.03 -38.26 -69.84
C SER A 895 64.84 -36.90 -69.16
N TYR A 896 63.73 -36.76 -68.45
CA TYR A 896 63.34 -35.61 -67.65
C TYR A 896 63.08 -36.05 -66.20
N ALA A 897 63.61 -35.33 -65.22
CA ALA A 897 63.35 -35.53 -63.80
C ALA A 897 62.27 -34.53 -63.36
N LEU A 898 61.03 -35.00 -63.23
CA LEU A 898 59.89 -34.22 -62.78
C LEU A 898 59.96 -33.99 -61.27
N LYS A 899 59.67 -32.78 -60.80
CA LYS A 899 59.47 -32.48 -59.36
C LYS A 899 58.15 -31.75 -59.15
N ALA A 900 57.28 -32.30 -58.31
CA ALA A 900 56.06 -31.65 -57.85
C ALA A 900 56.27 -31.11 -56.44
N THR A 901 55.89 -29.86 -56.19
CA THR A 901 56.10 -29.18 -54.91
C THR A 901 54.80 -28.51 -54.43
N TYR A 902 54.38 -28.84 -53.22
CA TYR A 902 53.33 -28.19 -52.45
C TYR A 902 54.00 -27.25 -51.44
N ALA A 903 53.67 -25.96 -51.44
CA ALA A 903 54.33 -24.98 -50.58
C ALA A 903 53.85 -25.00 -49.12
N GLY A 904 52.65 -25.53 -48.85
CA GLY A 904 51.98 -25.34 -47.56
C GLY A 904 51.40 -23.93 -47.41
N ASN A 905 51.11 -23.54 -46.17
CA ASN A 905 50.64 -22.21 -45.78
C ASN A 905 51.07 -21.90 -44.31
N ALA A 906 50.40 -20.98 -43.63
CA ALA A 906 50.68 -20.68 -42.21
C ALA A 906 50.48 -21.89 -41.29
N ASN A 907 49.44 -22.69 -41.52
CA ASN A 907 48.99 -23.77 -40.63
C ASN A 907 49.36 -25.19 -41.11
N VAL A 908 49.68 -25.35 -42.40
CA VAL A 908 49.97 -26.63 -43.06
C VAL A 908 51.37 -26.60 -43.67
N ALA A 909 52.16 -27.65 -43.47
CA ALA A 909 53.53 -27.73 -43.97
C ALA A 909 53.60 -28.09 -45.46
N GLY A 910 54.62 -27.58 -46.15
CA GLY A 910 54.92 -27.94 -47.53
C GLY A 910 55.49 -29.36 -47.67
N SER A 911 55.44 -29.91 -48.88
CA SER A 911 55.99 -31.22 -49.22
C SER A 911 56.33 -31.31 -50.71
N SER A 912 57.15 -32.29 -51.12
CA SER A 912 57.47 -32.48 -52.54
C SER A 912 57.74 -33.94 -52.90
N ALA A 913 57.63 -34.25 -54.18
CA ALA A 913 57.85 -35.59 -54.74
C ALA A 913 58.52 -35.48 -56.12
N THR A 914 59.14 -36.56 -56.57
CA THR A 914 59.86 -36.63 -57.85
C THR A 914 59.46 -37.87 -58.66
N ALA A 915 59.62 -37.80 -60.00
CA ALA A 915 59.36 -38.89 -60.93
C ALA A 915 60.21 -38.74 -62.20
N ALA A 916 60.38 -39.81 -62.98
CA ALA A 916 61.14 -39.78 -64.24
C ALA A 916 60.26 -40.01 -65.46
N LEU A 917 60.50 -39.23 -66.53
CA LEU A 917 59.83 -39.33 -67.82
C LEU A 917 60.87 -39.40 -68.95
N LYS A 918 60.91 -40.51 -69.71
CA LYS A 918 61.84 -40.71 -70.83
C LYS A 918 61.15 -40.55 -72.19
N VAL A 919 61.51 -39.50 -72.94
CA VAL A 919 61.01 -39.26 -74.30
C VAL A 919 61.93 -39.94 -75.32
N THR A 920 61.34 -40.64 -76.28
CA THR A 920 62.03 -41.43 -77.33
C THR A 920 61.77 -40.86 -78.73
N LYS A 921 62.57 -41.27 -79.73
CA LYS A 921 62.53 -40.72 -81.10
C LYS A 921 61.16 -40.89 -81.77
N GLY A 922 60.72 -39.87 -82.49
CA GLY A 922 59.49 -39.90 -83.28
C GLY A 922 59.66 -40.63 -84.62
N LYS A 923 58.57 -40.78 -85.38
CA LYS A 923 58.60 -41.27 -86.77
C LYS A 923 58.53 -40.09 -87.76
N VAL A 924 59.26 -40.17 -88.87
CA VAL A 924 59.05 -39.27 -90.03
C VAL A 924 57.75 -39.66 -90.76
N SER A 925 57.14 -38.71 -91.47
CA SER A 925 55.85 -38.91 -92.15
C SER A 925 55.97 -39.40 -93.59
N LYS A 926 57.06 -39.09 -94.31
CA LYS A 926 57.31 -39.58 -95.69
C LYS A 926 58.78 -39.54 -96.08
N VAL A 927 59.21 -40.44 -96.95
CA VAL A 927 60.48 -40.39 -97.70
C VAL A 927 60.18 -40.57 -99.19
N ALA A 928 60.62 -39.65 -100.05
CA ALA A 928 60.30 -39.65 -101.47
C ALA A 928 61.50 -39.22 -102.34
N THR A 929 61.46 -39.60 -103.62
CA THR A 929 62.55 -39.39 -104.59
C THR A 929 61.95 -38.87 -105.90
N LYS A 930 62.53 -37.81 -106.48
CA LYS A 930 62.14 -37.24 -107.78
C LYS A 930 63.38 -37.06 -108.66
N VAL A 931 63.42 -37.72 -109.81
CA VAL A 931 64.42 -37.43 -110.85
C VAL A 931 64.00 -36.13 -111.54
N THR A 932 64.90 -35.15 -111.59
CA THR A 932 64.64 -33.79 -112.10
C THR A 932 65.29 -33.52 -113.45
N LYS A 933 66.31 -34.30 -113.81
CA LYS A 933 66.87 -34.39 -115.18
C LYS A 933 67.32 -35.82 -115.43
N ALA A 934 66.79 -36.47 -116.45
CA ALA A 934 67.22 -37.82 -116.80
C ALA A 934 68.64 -37.79 -117.42
N PRO A 935 69.54 -38.69 -117.01
CA PRO A 935 70.83 -38.89 -117.68
C PRO A 935 70.66 -39.58 -119.04
N THR A 936 71.68 -39.42 -119.90
CA THR A 936 71.84 -40.13 -121.18
C THR A 936 73.25 -40.72 -121.27
N THR A 937 73.59 -41.41 -122.36
CA THR A 937 74.97 -41.89 -122.59
C THR A 937 75.98 -40.73 -122.69
N LYS A 938 75.54 -39.58 -123.21
CA LYS A 938 76.39 -38.40 -123.47
C LYS A 938 76.36 -37.34 -122.37
N LYS A 939 75.31 -37.27 -121.53
CA LYS A 939 75.16 -36.21 -120.51
C LYS A 939 74.60 -36.75 -119.19
N GLY A 940 75.12 -36.25 -118.07
CA GLY A 940 74.62 -36.57 -116.73
C GLY A 940 73.24 -35.97 -116.43
N GLY A 941 72.59 -36.51 -115.40
CA GLY A 941 71.26 -36.12 -114.91
C GLY A 941 71.30 -35.46 -113.53
N LYS A 942 70.12 -35.36 -112.89
CA LYS A 942 69.95 -34.79 -111.54
C LYS A 942 68.70 -35.38 -110.87
N ALA A 943 68.76 -35.59 -109.56
CA ALA A 943 67.63 -36.06 -108.76
C ALA A 943 67.64 -35.46 -107.35
N THR A 944 66.47 -35.47 -106.71
CA THR A 944 66.22 -34.90 -105.38
C THR A 944 65.44 -35.89 -104.53
N VAL A 945 65.87 -36.05 -103.28
CA VAL A 945 65.15 -36.76 -102.21
C VAL A 945 64.54 -35.76 -101.24
N SER A 946 63.37 -36.08 -100.70
CA SER A 946 62.73 -35.36 -99.61
C SER A 946 62.32 -36.29 -98.46
N VAL A 947 62.50 -35.83 -97.23
CA VAL A 947 62.06 -36.48 -95.99
C VAL A 947 61.18 -35.50 -95.23
N THR A 948 59.96 -35.91 -94.94
CA THR A 948 58.93 -35.06 -94.33
C THR A 948 58.74 -35.41 -92.86
N ALA A 949 58.59 -34.40 -92.01
CA ALA A 949 58.23 -34.55 -90.60
C ALA A 949 56.71 -34.37 -90.40
N PRO A 950 56.13 -34.79 -89.25
CA PRO A 950 54.76 -34.43 -88.89
C PRO A 950 54.56 -32.92 -88.77
N LYS A 951 53.37 -32.40 -89.11
CA LYS A 951 53.05 -30.96 -89.05
C LYS A 951 53.19 -30.44 -87.61
N GLY A 952 53.83 -29.28 -87.44
CA GLY A 952 54.05 -28.65 -86.13
C GLY A 952 55.24 -29.19 -85.31
N LEU A 953 56.00 -30.15 -85.84
CA LEU A 953 57.24 -30.64 -85.22
C LEU A 953 58.48 -30.21 -86.03
N ALA A 954 59.67 -30.37 -85.43
CA ALA A 954 60.94 -30.00 -86.06
C ALA A 954 61.14 -30.71 -87.42
N THR A 955 61.77 -30.04 -88.38
CA THR A 955 62.03 -30.63 -89.71
C THR A 955 63.00 -31.81 -89.65
N ALA A 956 62.90 -32.72 -90.62
CA ALA A 956 63.77 -33.89 -90.66
C ALA A 956 65.20 -33.52 -91.12
N THR A 957 66.15 -33.70 -90.21
CA THR A 957 67.60 -33.54 -90.42
C THR A 957 68.28 -34.92 -90.56
N GLY A 958 69.59 -34.97 -90.83
CA GLY A 958 70.36 -36.21 -90.97
C GLY A 958 70.66 -36.56 -92.43
N THR A 959 70.87 -37.84 -92.73
CA THR A 959 71.35 -38.30 -94.06
C THR A 959 70.39 -39.27 -94.74
N VAL A 960 70.46 -39.28 -96.08
CA VAL A 960 69.80 -40.26 -96.95
C VAL A 960 70.85 -41.01 -97.76
N LYS A 961 70.87 -42.34 -97.68
CA LYS A 961 71.63 -43.18 -98.60
C LYS A 961 70.82 -43.37 -99.87
N VAL A 962 71.47 -43.19 -101.02
CA VAL A 962 70.87 -43.30 -102.36
C VAL A 962 71.68 -44.31 -103.15
N THR A 963 71.00 -45.29 -103.76
CA THR A 963 71.60 -46.35 -104.57
C THR A 963 71.10 -46.27 -105.99
N LEU A 964 72.02 -46.21 -106.96
CA LEU A 964 71.76 -46.21 -108.40
C LEU A 964 72.26 -47.54 -109.00
N ALA A 965 71.41 -48.30 -109.69
CA ALA A 965 71.79 -49.62 -110.22
C ALA A 965 71.10 -50.02 -111.54
N SER A 966 71.80 -50.76 -112.40
CA SER A 966 71.30 -51.40 -113.64
C SER A 966 72.09 -52.67 -113.93
N GLY A 967 71.41 -53.83 -113.96
CA GLY A 967 72.09 -55.13 -114.03
C GLY A 967 73.03 -55.32 -112.84
N SER A 968 74.28 -55.73 -113.10
CA SER A 968 75.35 -55.82 -112.11
C SER A 968 75.95 -54.47 -111.70
N LEU A 969 75.77 -53.41 -112.50
CA LEU A 969 76.31 -52.08 -112.18
C LEU A 969 75.53 -51.44 -111.03
N LYS A 970 76.22 -51.06 -109.95
CA LYS A 970 75.62 -50.47 -108.75
C LYS A 970 76.58 -49.48 -108.09
N ALA A 971 76.08 -48.29 -107.78
CA ALA A 971 76.74 -47.29 -106.95
C ALA A 971 75.82 -46.87 -105.79
N THR A 972 76.39 -46.55 -104.63
CA THR A 972 75.64 -46.05 -103.47
C THR A 972 76.38 -44.87 -102.83
N GLU A 973 75.73 -43.71 -102.78
CA GLU A 973 76.24 -42.49 -102.16
C GLU A 973 75.35 -42.07 -100.98
N THR A 974 75.86 -41.18 -100.12
CA THR A 974 75.14 -40.67 -98.94
C THR A 974 75.07 -39.16 -98.99
N PHE A 975 73.87 -38.60 -98.95
CA PHE A 975 73.65 -37.16 -99.02
C PHE A 975 72.99 -36.62 -97.74
N THR A 976 73.49 -35.49 -97.25
CA THR A 976 72.92 -34.82 -96.07
C THR A 976 71.68 -34.01 -96.45
N LEU A 977 70.63 -34.11 -95.64
CA LEU A 977 69.41 -33.34 -95.80
C LEU A 977 69.63 -31.89 -95.33
N LYS A 978 69.46 -30.94 -96.26
CA LYS A 978 69.26 -29.51 -95.94
C LYS A 978 67.76 -29.22 -96.05
N SER A 979 67.16 -28.71 -94.98
CA SER A 979 65.71 -28.44 -94.90
C SER A 979 64.81 -29.61 -95.34
N GLY A 980 65.15 -30.83 -94.90
CA GLY A 980 64.41 -32.05 -95.27
C GLY A 980 64.58 -32.50 -96.72
N LYS A 981 65.55 -31.97 -97.47
CA LYS A 981 65.81 -32.34 -98.87
C LYS A 981 67.30 -32.56 -99.15
N ALA A 982 67.62 -33.48 -100.06
CA ALA A 982 68.98 -33.68 -100.58
C ALA A 982 68.91 -33.76 -102.11
N THR A 983 69.85 -33.13 -102.83
CA THR A 983 69.86 -33.11 -104.29
C THR A 983 71.25 -33.47 -104.80
N PHE A 984 71.30 -34.33 -105.81
CA PHE A 984 72.52 -34.94 -106.33
C PHE A 984 72.48 -35.02 -107.85
N THR A 985 73.65 -35.00 -108.47
CA THR A 985 73.82 -35.31 -109.89
C THR A 985 73.68 -36.82 -110.12
N LEU A 986 73.27 -37.20 -111.32
CA LEU A 986 73.37 -38.56 -111.81
C LEU A 986 74.49 -38.58 -112.86
N PRO A 987 75.40 -39.57 -112.87
CA PRO A 987 76.44 -39.66 -113.89
C PRO A 987 75.84 -39.83 -115.29
N LYS A 988 76.66 -39.71 -116.35
CA LYS A 988 76.29 -40.24 -117.68
C LYS A 988 76.09 -41.75 -117.56
N LEU A 989 75.06 -42.31 -118.19
CA LEU A 989 74.67 -43.71 -118.00
C LEU A 989 74.59 -44.45 -119.34
N PRO A 990 75.16 -45.67 -119.44
CA PRO A 990 74.91 -46.58 -120.56
C PRO A 990 73.42 -46.82 -120.83
N LYS A 991 73.09 -47.05 -122.10
CA LYS A 991 71.76 -47.42 -122.59
C LYS A 991 71.22 -48.62 -121.79
N GLY A 992 70.05 -48.47 -121.17
CA GLY A 992 69.54 -49.45 -120.20
C GLY A 992 68.53 -48.85 -119.22
N THR A 993 68.05 -49.67 -118.27
CA THR A 993 67.07 -49.25 -117.25
C THR A 993 67.69 -49.28 -115.86
N TRP A 994 67.84 -48.09 -115.27
CA TRP A 994 68.44 -47.87 -113.98
C TRP A 994 67.38 -47.65 -112.89
N LYS A 995 67.68 -48.08 -111.65
CA LYS A 995 66.84 -47.92 -110.45
C LYS A 995 67.53 -46.99 -109.45
N VAL A 996 66.79 -46.07 -108.85
CA VAL A 996 67.22 -45.18 -107.74
C VAL A 996 66.45 -45.55 -106.48
N SER A 997 67.10 -46.22 -105.53
CA SER A 997 66.54 -46.65 -104.23
C SER A 997 67.09 -45.78 -103.09
N VAL A 998 66.29 -45.47 -102.07
CA VAL A 998 66.63 -44.45 -101.06
C VAL A 998 66.26 -44.87 -99.64
N LYS A 999 67.16 -44.64 -98.68
CA LYS A 999 66.92 -44.87 -97.23
C LYS A 999 67.39 -43.68 -96.38
N TYR A 1000 66.47 -43.10 -95.64
CA TYR A 1000 66.74 -42.12 -94.58
C TYR A 1000 67.29 -42.83 -93.34
N VAL A 1001 68.45 -42.38 -92.85
CA VAL A 1001 69.20 -43.03 -91.77
C VAL A 1001 68.67 -42.64 -90.38
N GLY A 1002 67.82 -41.61 -90.29
CA GLY A 1002 67.32 -41.06 -89.02
C GLY A 1002 68.09 -39.82 -88.56
N SER A 1003 67.70 -39.30 -87.40
CA SER A 1003 68.37 -38.18 -86.72
C SER A 1003 68.37 -38.39 -85.20
N THR A 1004 68.76 -37.36 -84.44
CA THR A 1004 68.56 -37.33 -82.98
C THR A 1004 67.07 -37.33 -82.59
N THR A 1005 66.22 -36.68 -83.39
CA THR A 1005 64.78 -36.51 -83.14
C THR A 1005 63.92 -37.63 -83.71
N TYR A 1006 64.27 -38.16 -84.89
CA TYR A 1006 63.44 -39.13 -85.62
C TYR A 1006 64.17 -40.45 -85.92
N ALA A 1007 63.42 -41.54 -85.98
CA ALA A 1007 63.88 -42.85 -86.43
C ALA A 1007 64.14 -42.90 -87.96
N ALA A 1008 64.90 -43.92 -88.38
CA ALA A 1008 65.18 -44.21 -89.79
C ALA A 1008 63.91 -44.61 -90.58
N ALA A 1009 63.93 -44.42 -91.90
CA ALA A 1009 62.82 -44.81 -92.80
C ALA A 1009 63.32 -45.09 -94.23
N THR A 1010 62.62 -45.95 -94.98
CA THR A 1010 62.96 -46.26 -96.38
C THR A 1010 62.00 -45.55 -97.34
N GLY A 1011 62.51 -45.06 -98.48
CA GLY A 1011 61.72 -44.42 -99.53
C GLY A 1011 61.50 -45.32 -100.75
N ALA A 1012 60.51 -44.96 -101.58
CA ALA A 1012 60.20 -45.70 -102.80
C ALA A 1012 61.35 -45.64 -103.84
N THR A 1013 61.45 -46.70 -104.66
CA THR A 1013 62.46 -46.81 -105.72
C THR A 1013 61.92 -46.26 -107.05
N VAL A 1014 62.70 -45.42 -107.73
CA VAL A 1014 62.35 -44.78 -109.00
C VAL A 1014 63.10 -45.45 -110.16
N LYS A 1015 62.45 -45.66 -111.31
CA LYS A 1015 63.09 -46.17 -112.54
C LYS A 1015 63.51 -45.01 -113.47
N ILE A 1016 64.60 -45.20 -114.22
CA ILE A 1016 65.14 -44.30 -115.25
C ILE A 1016 65.45 -45.16 -116.48
N VAL A 1017 65.04 -44.74 -117.68
CA VAL A 1017 65.33 -45.47 -118.94
C VAL A 1017 66.18 -44.61 -119.86
N VAL A 1018 67.35 -45.11 -120.26
CA VAL A 1018 68.28 -44.45 -121.17
C VAL A 1018 68.17 -45.11 -122.55
N LYS A 1019 67.74 -44.34 -123.58
CA LYS A 1019 67.43 -44.87 -124.92
C LYS A 1019 68.51 -44.65 -125.98
N LYS A 1020 69.29 -43.57 -125.89
CA LYS A 1020 70.46 -43.24 -126.72
C LYS A 1020 71.53 -42.58 -125.87
#